data_AF-A0A061BKA0-F1
#
_entry.id   AF-A0A061BKA0-F1
#
_cell.length_a   1.000
_cell.length_b   1.000
_cell.length_c   1.000
_cell.angle_alpha   90.00
_cell.angle_beta   90.00
_cell.angle_gamma   90.00
#
_symmetry.space_group_name_H-M   'P 1'
#
loop_
_entity.id
_entity.type
_entity.pdbx_description
1 polymer ?
#
loop_
_entity_poly.entity_id
_entity_poly.type
_entity_poly.pdbx_seq_one_letter_code
_entity_poly.pdbx_strand_id
1 'polypeptide(L)'
;MGFLSGVLEAVKDDTNLEKYNTELPKIMKIIKQALYNRKNFDSSIAAVSRGIKAWVRGVEERHRKVVEPLESLKKYIDYHALNNMEDDVIIQQLENWRGFSTLYLHDAAEAENALDEIDEILRNKLLSKILFVKQIAHNFWASMNNDIFVKYVEELSTKFTEVPDQLNTDIDTKIQEIQVTLNDKFLIIENDITSIKEKKSNHMQYIRSAAMLAQQFAKHLLGEASDGFNKKYKNDIISMFGKIKREIGTFANEGSTLLMQFGIVDDKVGGLEVDLQYGLVEFKKQIEDLEETVNSDALNNSNIVWSELQALETALTSLTNVTGPTNESGNSTDNLERKFETEIKNKLSELVKNIGAEIGRLHNVIVRGNEVDEAETVNSKIELILKDISEKATQIHNTVGDNGLQRVARALEMYAQTFNHKFEGALQQMVQDMVDRNMALNGYIDQYVANNPTERKLRQFDVKMHINRYFRNYVTTLFKSAPQPLTISYTQGLSDLVVLLENFGNYVETHLTTSESVEKTVEYALEYMEGNNALNIVNKNSPYNNVNLKVAVKTIVTAVHSAARIAVTEIRNLITSSNISQYTSVSAIAKTLDERLKNALKDNVAQGQKNAAGKVDEAIEKVSNMVNELHQTFKSSVKDKLGEAVDAFHRGAALQIQEAAKTAIGAAVDKFGRNGIIVKDLLKQFHTSEQALRFAVHEIQEELKKLKLLPTAVRQIGDSASHTMDTLKRKIQEISEKINIILPKVEAADKAFNSAISQLEKSQKDARDTANMILQEAKIDLQMRVRRSFTLLEENVQIMFNAQKKAELKALQNSIATYIPQIQAIITADSASGLKGLMNKLSDTFKKETLQNMSHLDLKISADRFDKFFTKFFVDLKSQPDLSPDRLTPLADALSSLLSTMHDQRHFHADVSRKLADLQTQLDRLTPSEFAEASPLLNVVKAGVRAFHGELAKQYVSRYSGERFTDEVVKDKRSSETKTVKSPAKAGDETEITEYGRKCAKVFLTSLATLSNDFKVLTEKCNNGREWSTEQINLYTDIGKFFGQRGYNVSTERDSHDGTLRNKTECQGANIKGFLTQMLNTAAINKLTDCLRSYYYVCHVRLTPPKTPTTVFAMLKWCAGLRYNAMLSKVEDYTKTLFSKPKKYEDRDYK
;
A
#
# COMPACT_ATOMS: atom_id res chain seq x y z
N MET A 1 -61.27 -11.60 -70.94
CA MET A 1 -62.11 -11.35 -69.76
C MET A 1 -62.58 -12.64 -69.09
N GLY A 2 -63.37 -13.51 -69.73
CA GLY A 2 -63.87 -14.76 -69.11
C GLY A 2 -62.83 -15.55 -68.28
N PHE A 3 -61.66 -15.84 -68.86
CA PHE A 3 -60.53 -16.47 -68.16
C PHE A 3 -60.17 -15.82 -66.81
N LEU A 4 -60.01 -14.49 -66.82
CA LEU A 4 -59.61 -13.72 -65.64
C LEU A 4 -60.73 -13.64 -64.60
N SER A 5 -62.00 -13.73 -65.03
CA SER A 5 -63.13 -13.89 -64.10
C SER A 5 -63.03 -15.22 -63.37
N GLY A 6 -62.92 -16.34 -64.11
CA GLY A 6 -62.85 -17.69 -63.52
C GLY A 6 -61.64 -17.90 -62.60
N VAL A 7 -60.48 -17.35 -62.96
CA VAL A 7 -59.27 -17.40 -62.11
C VAL A 7 -59.42 -16.53 -60.86
N LEU A 8 -59.76 -15.24 -61.00
CA LEU A 8 -59.75 -14.31 -59.87
C LEU A 8 -60.96 -14.48 -58.94
N GLU A 9 -62.05 -15.07 -59.39
CA GLU A 9 -63.20 -15.41 -58.54
C GLU A 9 -62.81 -16.56 -57.60
N ALA A 10 -62.19 -17.62 -58.13
CA ALA A 10 -61.71 -18.73 -57.31
C ALA A 10 -60.53 -18.38 -56.38
N VAL A 11 -59.66 -17.41 -56.73
CA VAL A 11 -58.62 -16.89 -55.82
C VAL A 11 -59.20 -15.95 -54.75
N LYS A 12 -60.27 -15.21 -55.07
CA LYS A 12 -60.99 -14.35 -54.10
C LYS A 12 -61.73 -15.19 -53.05
N ASP A 13 -62.28 -16.33 -53.47
CA ASP A 13 -63.14 -17.19 -52.63
C ASP A 13 -62.35 -18.24 -51.82
N ASP A 14 -61.02 -18.24 -51.92
CA ASP A 14 -60.12 -18.95 -51.01
C ASP A 14 -60.01 -18.17 -49.69
N THR A 15 -60.55 -18.75 -48.61
CA THR A 15 -60.61 -18.13 -47.28
C THR A 15 -59.24 -17.90 -46.64
N ASN A 16 -58.24 -18.73 -46.96
CA ASN A 16 -56.89 -18.56 -46.46
C ASN A 16 -56.23 -17.29 -47.07
N LEU A 17 -56.65 -16.86 -48.25
CA LEU A 17 -56.09 -15.70 -48.95
C LEU A 17 -56.81 -14.37 -48.67
N GLU A 18 -57.86 -14.34 -47.86
CA GLU A 18 -58.66 -13.14 -47.57
C GLU A 18 -57.83 -11.92 -47.17
N LYS A 19 -56.77 -12.12 -46.37
CA LYS A 19 -55.87 -11.05 -45.91
C LYS A 19 -55.21 -10.29 -47.07
N TYR A 20 -55.03 -10.91 -48.23
CA TYR A 20 -54.46 -10.29 -49.44
C TYR A 20 -55.53 -9.69 -50.37
N ASN A 21 -56.81 -10.06 -50.21
CA ASN A 21 -57.85 -9.87 -51.22
C ASN A 21 -58.41 -8.44 -51.34
N THR A 22 -57.81 -7.43 -50.70
CA THR A 22 -58.27 -6.02 -50.67
C THR A 22 -58.57 -5.40 -52.05
N GLU A 23 -57.84 -5.79 -53.09
CA GLU A 23 -58.06 -5.30 -54.47
C GLU A 23 -58.98 -6.21 -55.32
N LEU A 24 -59.11 -7.50 -55.01
CA LEU A 24 -59.81 -8.45 -55.89
C LEU A 24 -61.30 -8.11 -56.12
N PRO A 25 -62.11 -7.70 -55.11
CA PRO A 25 -63.48 -7.26 -55.34
C PRO A 25 -63.61 -6.06 -56.31
N LYS A 26 -62.65 -5.13 -56.28
CA LYS A 26 -62.62 -3.96 -57.18
C LYS A 26 -62.35 -4.42 -58.62
N ILE A 27 -61.37 -5.28 -58.80
CA ILE A 27 -61.01 -5.89 -60.09
C ILE A 27 -62.18 -6.71 -60.65
N MET A 28 -62.82 -7.53 -59.83
CA MET A 28 -63.92 -8.39 -60.24
C MET A 28 -65.12 -7.59 -60.78
N LYS A 29 -65.46 -6.46 -60.14
CA LYS A 29 -66.47 -5.53 -60.65
C LYS A 29 -66.13 -4.99 -62.04
N ILE A 30 -64.87 -4.64 -62.28
CA ILE A 30 -64.37 -4.15 -63.57
C ILE A 30 -64.43 -5.26 -64.64
N ILE A 31 -64.05 -6.50 -64.31
CA ILE A 31 -64.15 -7.65 -65.25
C ILE A 31 -65.61 -7.89 -65.64
N LYS A 32 -66.53 -7.92 -64.67
CA LYS A 32 -67.96 -8.18 -64.92
C LYS A 32 -68.61 -7.07 -65.74
N GLN A 33 -68.17 -5.82 -65.61
CA GLN A 33 -68.56 -4.71 -66.51
C GLN A 33 -67.96 -4.80 -67.92
N ALA A 34 -66.80 -5.46 -68.09
CA ALA A 34 -66.08 -5.54 -69.35
C ALA A 34 -66.48 -6.74 -70.23
N LEU A 35 -67.07 -7.80 -69.67
CA LEU A 35 -67.40 -9.05 -70.39
C LEU A 35 -68.18 -8.83 -71.70
N TYR A 36 -69.11 -7.88 -71.71
CA TYR A 36 -70.01 -7.60 -72.84
C TYR A 36 -69.84 -6.20 -73.46
N ASN A 37 -68.78 -5.47 -73.12
CA ASN A 37 -68.54 -4.11 -73.62
C ASN A 37 -67.13 -3.95 -74.23
N ARG A 38 -67.03 -4.16 -75.54
CA ARG A 38 -65.78 -4.04 -76.32
C ARG A 38 -65.11 -2.66 -76.18
N LYS A 39 -65.86 -1.56 -75.97
CA LYS A 39 -65.29 -0.21 -75.85
C LYS A 39 -64.45 -0.02 -74.58
N ASN A 40 -64.71 -0.81 -73.54
CA ASN A 40 -64.04 -0.72 -72.24
C ASN A 40 -62.95 -1.79 -72.06
N PHE A 41 -62.64 -2.59 -73.08
CA PHE A 41 -61.72 -3.73 -72.95
C PHE A 41 -60.32 -3.28 -72.51
N ASP A 42 -59.74 -2.29 -73.20
CA ASP A 42 -58.35 -1.87 -72.97
C ASP A 42 -58.15 -1.14 -71.63
N SER A 43 -59.12 -0.33 -71.20
CA SER A 43 -59.09 0.30 -69.87
C SER A 43 -59.29 -0.73 -68.74
N SER A 44 -60.17 -1.71 -68.95
CA SER A 44 -60.44 -2.77 -67.99
C SER A 44 -59.26 -3.74 -67.85
N ILE A 45 -58.62 -4.17 -68.95
CA ILE A 45 -57.50 -5.12 -68.89
C ILE A 45 -56.26 -4.48 -68.24
N ALA A 46 -56.03 -3.17 -68.47
CA ALA A 46 -55.01 -2.41 -67.76
C ALA A 46 -55.30 -2.28 -66.26
N ALA A 47 -56.56 -2.10 -65.86
CA ALA A 47 -56.96 -2.08 -64.46
C ALA A 47 -56.80 -3.45 -63.78
N VAL A 48 -57.16 -4.55 -64.47
CA VAL A 48 -56.97 -5.93 -63.99
C VAL A 48 -55.49 -6.24 -63.79
N SER A 49 -54.64 -5.92 -64.77
CA SER A 49 -53.18 -6.07 -64.68
C SER A 49 -52.59 -5.33 -63.48
N ARG A 50 -52.95 -4.04 -63.29
CA ARG A 50 -52.52 -3.26 -62.11
C ARG A 50 -52.99 -3.87 -60.79
N GLY A 51 -54.24 -4.34 -60.74
CA GLY A 51 -54.81 -4.93 -59.53
C GLY A 51 -54.18 -6.27 -59.14
N ILE A 52 -53.89 -7.15 -60.12
CA ILE A 52 -53.14 -8.39 -59.88
C ILE A 52 -51.73 -8.06 -59.35
N LYS A 53 -51.04 -7.07 -59.94
CA LYS A 53 -49.74 -6.61 -59.45
C LYS A 53 -49.82 -6.03 -58.03
N ALA A 54 -50.90 -5.33 -57.68
CA ALA A 54 -51.12 -4.79 -56.34
C ALA A 54 -51.40 -5.89 -55.30
N TRP A 55 -52.17 -6.93 -55.66
CA TRP A 55 -52.39 -8.12 -54.83
C TRP A 55 -51.07 -8.85 -54.53
N VAL A 56 -50.27 -9.11 -55.58
CA VAL A 56 -48.95 -9.74 -55.46
C VAL A 56 -48.05 -8.96 -54.51
N ARG A 57 -47.94 -7.64 -54.69
CA ARG A 57 -47.17 -6.76 -53.79
C ARG A 57 -47.70 -6.83 -52.35
N GLY A 58 -49.00 -6.97 -52.14
CA GLY A 58 -49.62 -7.13 -50.82
C GLY A 58 -49.35 -8.48 -50.14
N VAL A 59 -48.87 -9.49 -50.89
CA VAL A 59 -48.27 -10.73 -50.35
C VAL A 59 -46.81 -10.47 -50.00
N GLU A 60 -46.02 -9.98 -50.96
CA GLU A 60 -44.58 -9.65 -50.82
C GLU A 60 -44.31 -8.76 -49.60
N GLU A 61 -45.10 -7.70 -49.42
CA GLU A 61 -44.94 -6.72 -48.33
C GLU A 61 -45.17 -7.30 -46.94
N ARG A 62 -46.09 -8.26 -46.80
CA ARG A 62 -46.37 -8.94 -45.52
C ARG A 62 -45.37 -10.05 -45.23
N HIS A 63 -44.93 -10.77 -46.27
CA HIS A 63 -43.81 -11.71 -46.15
C HIS A 63 -42.53 -10.97 -45.71
N ARG A 64 -42.28 -9.77 -46.26
CA ARG A 64 -41.19 -8.87 -45.87
C ARG A 64 -41.28 -8.42 -44.41
N LYS A 65 -42.46 -8.03 -43.91
CA LYS A 65 -42.67 -7.69 -42.47
C LYS A 65 -42.28 -8.81 -41.49
N VAL A 66 -42.39 -10.07 -41.89
CA VAL A 66 -41.97 -11.22 -41.04
C VAL A 66 -40.45 -11.42 -41.07
N VAL A 67 -39.76 -10.98 -42.13
CA VAL A 67 -38.33 -11.22 -42.36
C VAL A 67 -37.44 -10.06 -41.93
N GLU A 68 -37.85 -8.80 -42.17
CA GLU A 68 -37.03 -7.62 -41.86
C GLU A 68 -36.62 -7.47 -40.38
N PRO A 69 -37.49 -7.76 -39.39
CA PRO A 69 -37.06 -7.77 -37.98
C PRO A 69 -36.04 -8.88 -37.70
N LEU A 70 -36.19 -10.05 -38.33
CA LEU A 70 -35.22 -11.15 -38.18
C LEU A 70 -33.85 -10.81 -38.81
N GLU A 71 -33.84 -10.15 -39.96
CA GLU A 71 -32.60 -9.66 -40.59
C GLU A 71 -31.94 -8.54 -39.76
N SER A 72 -32.75 -7.68 -39.12
CA SER A 72 -32.28 -6.64 -38.19
C SER A 72 -31.68 -7.25 -36.92
N LEU A 73 -32.40 -8.17 -36.26
CA LEU A 73 -31.93 -9.00 -35.16
C LEU A 73 -30.57 -9.65 -35.46
N LYS A 74 -30.44 -10.31 -36.62
CA LYS A 74 -29.17 -10.91 -37.05
C LYS A 74 -28.08 -9.86 -37.18
N LYS A 75 -28.36 -8.72 -37.83
CA LYS A 75 -27.40 -7.63 -38.03
C LYS A 75 -26.94 -7.01 -36.70
N TYR A 76 -27.84 -6.82 -35.73
CA TYR A 76 -27.48 -6.32 -34.40
C TYR A 76 -26.62 -7.34 -33.64
N ILE A 77 -26.96 -8.63 -33.67
CA ILE A 77 -26.12 -9.68 -33.07
C ILE A 77 -24.73 -9.73 -33.73
N ASP A 78 -24.66 -9.70 -35.06
CA ASP A 78 -23.39 -9.69 -35.80
C ASP A 78 -22.53 -8.46 -35.47
N TYR A 79 -23.16 -7.30 -35.24
CA TYR A 79 -22.47 -6.05 -34.88
C TYR A 79 -22.00 -6.07 -33.42
N HIS A 80 -22.88 -6.35 -32.45
CA HIS A 80 -22.52 -6.38 -31.03
C HIS A 80 -21.52 -7.49 -30.69
N ALA A 81 -21.46 -8.57 -31.48
CA ALA A 81 -20.42 -9.60 -31.36
C ALA A 81 -18.99 -9.08 -31.66
N LEU A 82 -18.87 -7.94 -32.35
CA LEU A 82 -17.58 -7.29 -32.66
C LEU A 82 -17.21 -6.18 -31.66
N ASN A 83 -18.14 -5.77 -30.79
CA ASN A 83 -17.83 -4.75 -29.77
C ASN A 83 -16.77 -5.28 -28.81
N ASN A 84 -15.73 -4.46 -28.54
CA ASN A 84 -14.93 -4.67 -27.33
C ASN A 84 -15.56 -3.93 -26.16
N MET A 85 -15.59 -4.61 -25.02
CA MET A 85 -16.01 -4.09 -23.71
C MET A 85 -15.10 -4.68 -22.62
N GLU A 86 -13.91 -5.19 -22.96
CA GLU A 86 -12.91 -5.64 -21.98
C GLU A 86 -12.34 -4.47 -21.17
N ASP A 87 -12.38 -3.25 -21.70
CA ASP A 87 -11.97 -2.00 -21.03
C ASP A 87 -13.12 -1.30 -20.27
N ASP A 88 -14.36 -1.81 -20.37
CA ASP A 88 -15.53 -1.27 -19.68
C ASP A 88 -15.67 -1.88 -18.27
N VAL A 89 -16.01 -1.06 -17.26
CA VAL A 89 -16.33 -1.57 -15.91
C VAL A 89 -17.53 -2.51 -15.94
N ILE A 90 -17.55 -3.53 -15.07
CA ILE A 90 -18.52 -4.65 -15.16
C ILE A 90 -20.00 -4.20 -15.12
N ILE A 91 -20.32 -3.09 -14.42
CA ILE A 91 -21.66 -2.49 -14.41
C ILE A 91 -22.03 -1.96 -15.81
N GLN A 92 -21.13 -1.23 -16.46
CA GLN A 92 -21.33 -0.71 -17.82
C GLN A 92 -21.43 -1.85 -18.84
N GLN A 93 -20.63 -2.92 -18.68
CA GLN A 93 -20.79 -4.14 -19.49
C GLN A 93 -22.19 -4.74 -19.31
N LEU A 94 -22.67 -4.87 -18.07
CA LEU A 94 -24.00 -5.41 -17.78
C LEU A 94 -25.10 -4.53 -18.39
N GLU A 95 -25.02 -3.21 -18.27
CA GLU A 95 -25.97 -2.28 -18.89
C GLU A 95 -25.98 -2.40 -20.42
N ASN A 96 -24.80 -2.45 -21.05
CA ASN A 96 -24.65 -2.67 -22.50
C ASN A 96 -25.31 -3.99 -22.93
N TRP A 97 -25.02 -5.11 -22.25
CA TRP A 97 -25.64 -6.41 -22.55
C TRP A 97 -27.15 -6.45 -22.30
N ARG A 98 -27.66 -5.75 -21.27
CA ARG A 98 -29.11 -5.59 -21.04
C ARG A 98 -29.78 -4.79 -22.16
N GLY A 99 -29.13 -3.74 -22.65
CA GLY A 99 -29.57 -2.97 -23.82
C GLY A 99 -29.63 -3.84 -25.09
N PHE A 100 -28.51 -4.48 -25.44
CA PHE A 100 -28.41 -5.34 -26.63
C PHE A 100 -29.43 -6.49 -26.61
N SER A 101 -29.57 -7.18 -25.47
CA SER A 101 -30.53 -8.29 -25.33
C SER A 101 -31.99 -7.85 -25.43
N THR A 102 -32.31 -6.60 -25.04
CA THR A 102 -33.67 -6.05 -25.15
C THR A 102 -34.02 -5.78 -26.62
N LEU A 103 -33.08 -5.27 -27.43
CA LEU A 103 -33.25 -5.14 -28.87
C LEU A 103 -33.49 -6.51 -29.54
N TYR A 104 -32.76 -7.55 -29.13
CA TYR A 104 -32.94 -8.89 -29.70
C TYR A 104 -34.33 -9.48 -29.43
N LEU A 105 -34.85 -9.29 -28.21
CA LEU A 105 -36.18 -9.76 -27.84
C LEU A 105 -37.29 -8.95 -28.53
N HIS A 106 -37.08 -7.65 -28.73
CA HIS A 106 -37.97 -6.76 -29.49
C HIS A 106 -38.16 -7.24 -30.93
N ASP A 107 -37.07 -7.33 -31.70
CA ASP A 107 -37.12 -7.68 -33.12
C ASP A 107 -37.68 -9.10 -33.35
N ALA A 108 -37.39 -10.04 -32.44
CA ALA A 108 -37.98 -11.38 -32.48
C ALA A 108 -39.49 -11.40 -32.16
N ALA A 109 -39.99 -10.45 -31.35
CA ALA A 109 -41.41 -10.28 -31.07
C ALA A 109 -42.14 -9.53 -32.22
N GLU A 110 -41.50 -8.58 -32.90
CA GLU A 110 -42.06 -7.98 -34.12
C GLU A 110 -42.31 -9.03 -35.21
N ALA A 111 -41.34 -9.93 -35.43
CA ALA A 111 -41.47 -11.03 -36.38
C ALA A 111 -42.61 -12.01 -36.03
N GLU A 112 -42.88 -12.21 -34.73
CA GLU A 112 -44.02 -13.00 -34.26
C GLU A 112 -45.34 -12.26 -34.50
N ASN A 113 -45.44 -10.98 -34.13
CA ASN A 113 -46.64 -10.16 -34.35
C ASN A 113 -47.00 -10.07 -35.84
N ALA A 114 -46.00 -10.00 -36.73
CA ALA A 114 -46.19 -10.01 -38.18
C ALA A 114 -46.81 -11.31 -38.72
N LEU A 115 -46.78 -12.42 -37.97
CA LEU A 115 -47.47 -13.67 -38.35
C LEU A 115 -48.99 -13.53 -38.42
N ASP A 116 -49.58 -12.56 -37.71
CA ASP A 116 -51.03 -12.34 -37.74
C ASP A 116 -51.48 -11.54 -38.97
N GLU A 117 -50.56 -10.93 -39.72
CA GLU A 117 -50.86 -10.32 -41.02
C GLU A 117 -50.89 -11.31 -42.20
N ILE A 118 -50.19 -12.46 -42.10
CA ILE A 118 -50.13 -13.48 -43.16
C ILE A 118 -51.21 -14.57 -42.99
N ASP A 119 -51.42 -15.36 -44.04
CA ASP A 119 -52.41 -16.45 -44.06
C ASP A 119 -52.13 -17.56 -43.04
N GLU A 120 -53.17 -18.33 -42.68
CA GLU A 120 -53.09 -19.36 -41.64
C GLU A 120 -52.15 -20.52 -42.03
N ILE A 121 -52.16 -20.93 -43.30
CA ILE A 121 -51.30 -22.02 -43.79
C ILE A 121 -49.81 -21.63 -43.66
N LEU A 122 -49.42 -20.43 -44.08
CA LEU A 122 -48.03 -19.97 -43.92
C LEU A 122 -47.69 -19.67 -42.44
N ARG A 123 -48.60 -19.04 -41.69
CA ARG A 123 -48.47 -18.80 -40.25
C ARG A 123 -48.13 -20.09 -39.51
N ASN A 124 -48.87 -21.16 -39.74
CA ASN A 124 -48.66 -22.44 -39.05
C ASN A 124 -47.34 -23.14 -39.45
N LYS A 125 -46.82 -22.91 -40.68
CA LYS A 125 -45.47 -23.38 -41.08
C LYS A 125 -44.33 -22.63 -40.37
N LEU A 126 -44.53 -21.35 -40.05
CA LEU A 126 -43.51 -20.44 -39.51
C LEU A 126 -43.53 -20.33 -37.98
N LEU A 127 -44.71 -20.39 -37.35
CA LEU A 127 -44.94 -20.11 -35.93
C LEU A 127 -43.93 -20.81 -35.01
N SER A 128 -43.73 -22.12 -35.20
CA SER A 128 -42.79 -22.92 -34.40
C SER A 128 -41.33 -22.45 -34.49
N LYS A 129 -40.90 -21.88 -35.63
CA LYS A 129 -39.53 -21.38 -35.83
C LYS A 129 -39.34 -19.97 -35.29
N ILE A 130 -40.34 -19.10 -35.45
CA ILE A 130 -40.27 -17.73 -34.91
C ILE A 130 -40.40 -17.75 -33.38
N LEU A 131 -41.30 -18.56 -32.82
CA LEU A 131 -41.36 -18.81 -31.38
C LEU A 131 -40.02 -19.35 -30.84
N PHE A 132 -39.34 -20.23 -31.58
CA PHE A 132 -38.02 -20.73 -31.18
C PHE A 132 -36.95 -19.62 -31.19
N VAL A 133 -36.89 -18.80 -32.25
CA VAL A 133 -35.98 -17.63 -32.30
C VAL A 133 -36.26 -16.66 -31.14
N LYS A 134 -37.53 -16.32 -30.89
CA LYS A 134 -37.95 -15.49 -29.76
C LYS A 134 -37.57 -16.11 -28.42
N GLN A 135 -37.71 -17.43 -28.25
CA GLN A 135 -37.35 -18.12 -27.01
C GLN A 135 -35.84 -18.05 -26.75
N ILE A 136 -34.96 -18.19 -27.76
CA ILE A 136 -33.52 -18.07 -27.54
C ILE A 136 -33.13 -16.62 -27.22
N ALA A 137 -33.72 -15.63 -27.91
CA ALA A 137 -33.53 -14.22 -27.61
C ALA A 137 -34.01 -13.86 -26.18
N HIS A 138 -35.17 -14.38 -25.78
CA HIS A 138 -35.69 -14.27 -24.42
C HIS A 138 -34.77 -14.94 -23.38
N ASN A 139 -34.21 -16.11 -23.67
CA ASN A 139 -33.30 -16.79 -22.74
C ASN A 139 -32.02 -15.97 -22.49
N PHE A 140 -31.47 -15.31 -23.53
CA PHE A 140 -30.35 -14.39 -23.38
C PHE A 140 -30.75 -13.15 -22.58
N TRP A 141 -31.89 -12.52 -22.92
CA TRP A 141 -32.44 -11.38 -22.18
C TRP A 141 -32.70 -11.67 -20.70
N ALA A 142 -33.28 -12.82 -20.38
CA ALA A 142 -33.57 -13.26 -19.02
C ALA A 142 -32.30 -13.60 -18.22
N SER A 143 -31.18 -13.94 -18.89
CA SER A 143 -29.89 -14.08 -18.23
C SER A 143 -29.26 -12.72 -17.88
N MET A 144 -29.46 -11.68 -18.70
CA MET A 144 -28.97 -10.31 -18.39
C MET A 144 -29.85 -9.57 -17.38
N ASN A 145 -31.16 -9.86 -17.35
CA ASN A 145 -32.16 -9.15 -16.54
C ASN A 145 -32.69 -9.99 -15.37
N ASN A 146 -31.87 -10.89 -14.83
CA ASN A 146 -32.18 -11.60 -13.59
C ASN A 146 -31.82 -10.73 -12.38
N ASP A 147 -32.81 -10.28 -11.61
CA ASP A 147 -32.62 -9.36 -10.47
C ASP A 147 -31.58 -9.82 -9.43
N ILE A 148 -31.40 -11.13 -9.24
CA ILE A 148 -30.43 -11.70 -8.29
C ILE A 148 -29.02 -11.59 -8.90
N PHE A 149 -28.87 -11.92 -10.18
CA PHE A 149 -27.61 -11.78 -10.91
C PHE A 149 -27.16 -10.31 -11.01
N VAL A 150 -28.07 -9.39 -11.32
CA VAL A 150 -27.81 -7.95 -11.36
C VAL A 150 -27.27 -7.46 -10.02
N LYS A 151 -27.94 -7.81 -8.91
CA LYS A 151 -27.50 -7.47 -7.56
C LYS A 151 -26.15 -8.06 -7.18
N TYR A 152 -25.84 -9.29 -7.61
CA TYR A 152 -24.50 -9.85 -7.38
C TYR A 152 -23.40 -9.13 -8.17
N VAL A 153 -23.69 -8.59 -9.35
CA VAL A 153 -22.73 -7.75 -10.09
C VAL A 153 -22.57 -6.38 -9.43
N GLU A 154 -23.66 -5.76 -8.96
CA GLU A 154 -23.65 -4.52 -8.17
C GLU A 154 -22.86 -4.68 -6.86
N GLU A 155 -23.12 -5.74 -6.10
CA GLU A 155 -22.42 -6.06 -4.85
C GLU A 155 -20.93 -6.34 -5.11
N LEU A 156 -20.60 -7.15 -6.13
CA LEU A 156 -19.22 -7.45 -6.50
C LEU A 156 -18.44 -6.19 -6.91
N SER A 157 -19.05 -5.33 -7.74
CA SER A 157 -18.46 -4.03 -8.11
C SER A 157 -18.25 -3.13 -6.90
N THR A 158 -19.11 -3.21 -5.88
CA THR A 158 -18.95 -2.47 -4.62
C THR A 158 -17.80 -3.05 -3.78
N LYS A 159 -17.69 -4.39 -3.68
CA LYS A 159 -16.62 -5.06 -2.93
C LYS A 159 -15.22 -4.86 -3.54
N PHE A 160 -15.12 -4.64 -4.85
CA PHE A 160 -13.87 -4.23 -5.49
C PHE A 160 -13.34 -2.86 -5.01
N THR A 161 -14.19 -2.00 -4.44
CA THR A 161 -13.77 -0.75 -3.79
C THR A 161 -13.63 -0.93 -2.27
N GLU A 162 -14.65 -1.46 -1.59
CA GLU A 162 -14.69 -1.54 -0.13
C GLU A 162 -13.54 -2.37 0.47
N VAL A 163 -13.24 -3.54 -0.11
CA VAL A 163 -12.27 -4.47 0.47
C VAL A 163 -10.83 -3.94 0.36
N PRO A 164 -10.38 -3.40 -0.80
CA PRO A 164 -9.10 -2.70 -0.87
C PRO A 164 -8.99 -1.52 0.09
N ASP A 165 -10.03 -0.68 0.24
CA ASP A 165 -9.92 0.51 1.08
C ASP A 165 -9.91 0.19 2.58
N GLN A 166 -10.68 -0.81 3.04
CA GLN A 166 -10.53 -1.33 4.39
C GLN A 166 -9.12 -1.90 4.62
N LEU A 167 -8.63 -2.76 3.70
CA LEU A 167 -7.32 -3.40 3.86
C LEU A 167 -6.16 -2.39 3.78
N ASN A 168 -6.27 -1.36 2.94
CA ASN A 168 -5.32 -0.24 2.90
C ASN A 168 -5.31 0.57 4.20
N THR A 169 -6.48 0.73 4.85
CA THR A 169 -6.65 1.42 6.14
C THR A 169 -6.09 0.60 7.31
N ASP A 170 -6.28 -0.72 7.28
CA ASP A 170 -5.71 -1.64 8.27
C ASP A 170 -4.18 -1.67 8.15
N ILE A 171 -3.64 -1.68 6.93
CA ILE A 171 -2.19 -1.59 6.65
C ILE A 171 -1.62 -0.28 7.18
N ASP A 172 -2.26 0.88 6.91
CA ASP A 172 -1.77 2.16 7.43
C ASP A 172 -1.77 2.16 8.96
N THR A 173 -2.90 1.82 9.58
CA THR A 173 -3.05 1.73 11.04
C THR A 173 -1.96 0.87 11.68
N LYS A 174 -1.68 -0.31 11.13
CA LYS A 174 -0.65 -1.23 11.66
C LYS A 174 0.78 -0.74 11.40
N ILE A 175 1.05 -0.07 10.28
CA ILE A 175 2.36 0.58 10.07
C ILE A 175 2.53 1.77 11.00
N GLN A 176 1.50 2.57 11.29
CA GLN A 176 1.56 3.67 12.27
C GLN A 176 1.83 3.16 13.68
N GLU A 177 1.15 2.09 14.13
CA GLU A 177 1.42 1.45 15.43
C GLU A 177 2.89 1.04 15.58
N ILE A 178 3.47 0.44 14.53
CA ILE A 178 4.89 0.07 14.49
C ILE A 178 5.78 1.31 14.46
N GLN A 179 5.46 2.32 13.65
CA GLN A 179 6.25 3.53 13.47
C GLN A 179 6.32 4.36 14.76
N VAL A 180 5.20 4.54 15.47
CA VAL A 180 5.17 5.19 16.79
C VAL A 180 6.02 4.41 17.78
N THR A 181 5.75 3.10 17.93
CA THR A 181 6.48 2.22 18.86
C THR A 181 7.99 2.25 18.62
N LEU A 182 8.42 2.29 17.36
CA LEU A 182 9.84 2.29 17.01
C LEU A 182 10.51 3.66 17.22
N ASN A 183 9.82 4.77 16.90
CA ASN A 183 10.34 6.11 17.19
C ASN A 183 10.47 6.37 18.71
N ASP A 184 9.56 5.85 19.53
CA ASP A 184 9.68 5.88 20.99
C ASP A 184 10.96 5.15 21.48
N LYS A 185 11.34 4.03 20.85
CA LYS A 185 12.61 3.34 21.16
C LYS A 185 13.82 4.14 20.69
N PHE A 186 13.78 4.74 19.50
CA PHE A 186 14.86 5.59 19.02
C PHE A 186 15.09 6.81 19.91
N LEU A 187 14.02 7.44 20.44
CA LEU A 187 14.10 8.58 21.34
C LEU A 187 14.76 8.23 22.69
N ILE A 188 14.52 7.03 23.23
CA ILE A 188 15.22 6.54 24.42
C ILE A 188 16.74 6.47 24.15
N ILE A 189 17.14 5.89 23.02
CA ILE A 189 18.55 5.77 22.62
C ILE A 189 19.18 7.16 22.37
N GLU A 190 18.43 8.11 21.82
CA GLU A 190 18.86 9.51 21.61
C GLU A 190 19.22 10.20 22.94
N ASN A 191 18.39 10.00 23.96
CA ASN A 191 18.61 10.52 25.31
C ASN A 191 19.79 9.82 26.02
N ASP A 192 19.96 8.50 25.83
CA ASP A 192 21.10 7.75 26.39
C ASP A 192 22.43 8.19 25.76
N ILE A 193 22.49 8.37 24.43
CA ILE A 193 23.67 8.91 23.73
C ILE A 193 24.00 10.32 24.23
N THR A 194 22.99 11.17 24.43
CA THR A 194 23.15 12.51 25.00
C THR A 194 23.74 12.46 26.41
N SER A 195 23.23 11.58 27.28
CA SER A 195 23.80 11.42 28.64
C SER A 195 25.24 10.90 28.63
N ILE A 196 25.60 10.02 27.69
CA ILE A 196 26.99 9.58 27.48
C ILE A 196 27.88 10.76 27.08
N LYS A 197 27.41 11.62 26.16
CA LYS A 197 28.12 12.82 25.67
C LYS A 197 28.46 13.79 26.80
N GLU A 198 27.50 14.07 27.67
CA GLU A 198 27.65 14.93 28.84
C GLU A 198 28.59 14.32 29.90
N LYS A 199 28.34 13.07 30.32
CA LYS A 199 29.18 12.35 31.29
C LYS A 199 30.65 12.30 30.83
N LYS A 200 30.87 11.99 29.55
CA LYS A 200 32.18 11.99 28.91
C LYS A 200 32.84 13.37 28.94
N SER A 201 32.11 14.43 28.60
CA SER A 201 32.63 15.81 28.59
C SER A 201 33.15 16.20 29.98
N ASN A 202 32.33 15.96 31.02
CA ASN A 202 32.66 16.27 32.40
C ASN A 202 33.90 15.48 32.88
N HIS A 203 33.96 14.17 32.60
CA HIS A 203 35.12 13.35 32.95
C HIS A 203 36.41 13.82 32.24
N MET A 204 36.34 14.17 30.95
CA MET A 204 37.48 14.70 30.22
C MET A 204 37.93 16.07 30.75
N GLN A 205 37.01 16.91 31.20
CA GLN A 205 37.33 18.18 31.86
C GLN A 205 38.03 17.95 33.22
N TYR A 206 37.57 17.00 34.04
CA TYR A 206 38.24 16.67 35.30
C TYR A 206 39.67 16.14 35.07
N ILE A 207 39.86 15.24 34.11
CA ILE A 207 41.20 14.69 33.81
C ILE A 207 42.14 15.78 33.26
N ARG A 208 41.66 16.66 32.36
CA ARG A 208 42.43 17.83 31.90
C ARG A 208 42.82 18.74 33.07
N SER A 209 41.87 19.10 33.93
CA SER A 209 42.12 19.97 35.09
C SER A 209 43.13 19.36 36.07
N ALA A 210 43.00 18.08 36.39
CA ALA A 210 43.95 17.38 37.26
C ALA A 210 45.37 17.34 36.67
N ALA A 211 45.51 17.04 35.37
CA ALA A 211 46.80 17.04 34.69
C ALA A 211 47.41 18.46 34.58
N MET A 212 46.58 19.49 34.36
CA MET A 212 47.02 20.89 34.38
C MET A 212 47.49 21.34 35.76
N LEU A 213 46.75 21.02 36.83
CA LEU A 213 47.14 21.33 38.21
C LEU A 213 48.42 20.61 38.62
N ALA A 214 48.57 19.33 38.26
CA ALA A 214 49.80 18.58 38.49
C ALA A 214 51.00 19.16 37.72
N GLN A 215 50.78 19.61 36.47
CA GLN A 215 51.80 20.32 35.68
C GLN A 215 52.18 21.66 36.31
N GLN A 216 51.21 22.45 36.77
CA GLN A 216 51.44 23.73 37.45
C GLN A 216 52.20 23.55 38.76
N PHE A 217 51.84 22.54 39.56
CA PHE A 217 52.55 22.22 40.80
C PHE A 217 54.00 21.78 40.55
N ALA A 218 54.22 20.92 39.56
CA ALA A 218 55.58 20.52 39.15
C ALA A 218 56.40 21.72 38.64
N LYS A 219 55.81 22.62 37.85
CA LYS A 219 56.44 23.90 37.44
C LYS A 219 56.77 24.79 38.63
N HIS A 220 55.86 24.96 39.58
CA HIS A 220 56.09 25.79 40.78
C HIS A 220 57.20 25.22 41.69
N LEU A 221 57.28 23.90 41.86
CA LEU A 221 58.38 23.24 42.57
C LEU A 221 59.73 23.47 41.87
N LEU A 222 59.77 23.33 40.54
CA LEU A 222 60.99 23.58 39.75
C LEU A 222 61.37 25.07 39.70
N GLY A 223 60.40 25.96 39.87
CA GLY A 223 60.51 27.40 39.77
C GLY A 223 60.47 27.91 38.32
N GLU A 224 60.05 29.16 38.14
CA GLU A 224 59.85 29.76 36.81
C GLU A 224 61.18 30.08 36.10
N ALA A 225 62.26 30.27 36.85
CA ALA A 225 63.62 30.34 36.33
C ALA A 225 64.27 28.95 36.31
N SER A 226 65.16 28.69 35.35
CA SER A 226 65.84 27.39 35.14
C SER A 226 66.60 26.82 36.36
N ASP A 227 66.96 27.69 37.30
CA ASP A 227 67.63 27.34 38.56
C ASP A 227 66.77 27.54 39.82
N GLY A 228 65.45 27.74 39.66
CA GLY A 228 64.52 28.08 40.75
C GLY A 228 64.55 27.11 41.92
N PHE A 229 64.39 25.81 41.67
CA PHE A 229 64.50 24.75 42.68
C PHE A 229 65.85 24.79 43.42
N ASN A 230 66.93 25.07 42.70
CA ASN A 230 68.25 25.10 43.32
C ASN A 230 68.38 26.32 44.23
N LYS A 231 67.99 27.51 43.76
CA LYS A 231 68.00 28.73 44.57
C LYS A 231 67.09 28.64 45.80
N LYS A 232 65.88 28.10 45.66
CA LYS A 232 64.83 28.08 46.71
C LYS A 232 64.96 26.93 47.70
N TYR A 233 65.71 25.86 47.37
CA TYR A 233 65.81 24.67 48.22
C TYR A 233 67.24 24.13 48.32
N LYS A 234 67.89 23.79 47.20
CA LYS A 234 69.23 23.15 47.22
C LYS A 234 70.31 24.04 47.87
N ASN A 235 70.38 25.30 47.46
CA ASN A 235 71.44 26.21 47.83
C ASN A 235 71.33 26.62 49.31
N ASP A 236 70.11 26.74 49.85
CA ASP A 236 69.90 27.03 51.27
C ASP A 236 70.29 25.84 52.16
N ILE A 237 69.96 24.60 51.75
CA ILE A 237 70.39 23.37 52.43
C ILE A 237 71.92 23.24 52.40
N ILE A 238 72.56 23.44 51.24
CA ILE A 238 74.03 23.43 51.12
C ILE A 238 74.66 24.58 51.93
N SER A 239 74.02 25.75 51.96
CA SER A 239 74.44 26.89 52.78
C SER A 239 74.41 26.57 54.27
N MET A 240 73.42 25.80 54.74
CA MET A 240 73.41 25.29 56.13
C MET A 240 74.56 24.32 56.41
N PHE A 241 74.87 23.36 55.53
CA PHE A 241 76.07 22.53 55.68
C PHE A 241 77.37 23.39 55.65
N GLY A 242 77.42 24.41 54.80
CA GLY A 242 78.50 25.42 54.72
C GLY A 242 78.56 26.42 55.88
N LYS A 243 77.55 26.45 56.76
CA LYS A 243 77.56 27.11 58.07
C LYS A 243 78.01 26.14 59.15
N ILE A 244 77.40 24.96 59.28
CA ILE A 244 77.77 23.91 60.26
C ILE A 244 79.27 23.57 60.17
N LYS A 245 79.81 23.41 58.95
CA LYS A 245 81.26 23.20 58.74
C LYS A 245 82.13 24.34 59.31
N ARG A 246 81.63 25.58 59.29
CA ARG A 246 82.31 26.80 59.72
C ARG A 246 82.29 26.93 61.25
N GLU A 247 81.12 26.72 61.85
CA GLU A 247 80.91 26.65 63.31
C GLU A 247 81.85 25.62 63.96
N ILE A 248 81.92 24.40 63.39
CA ILE A 248 82.83 23.34 63.85
C ILE A 248 84.31 23.74 63.63
N GLY A 249 84.62 24.39 62.51
CA GLY A 249 85.96 24.91 62.22
C GLY A 249 86.46 25.92 63.25
N THR A 250 85.57 26.74 63.83
CA THR A 250 85.92 27.66 64.94
C THR A 250 86.18 26.96 66.28
N PHE A 251 85.69 25.74 66.49
CA PHE A 251 85.99 24.94 67.69
C PHE A 251 87.24 24.05 67.55
N ALA A 252 87.44 23.42 66.38
CA ALA A 252 88.43 22.36 66.20
C ALA A 252 89.81 22.80 65.67
N ASN A 253 89.95 24.04 65.19
CA ASN A 253 91.23 24.54 64.66
C ASN A 253 92.24 24.89 65.79
N GLU A 254 93.53 24.79 65.46
CA GLU A 254 94.61 25.14 66.38
C GLU A 254 94.59 26.64 66.72
N GLY A 255 94.67 26.93 68.02
CA GLY A 255 94.43 28.27 68.57
C GLY A 255 93.00 28.52 69.07
N SER A 256 92.09 27.54 68.99
CA SER A 256 90.76 27.68 69.61
C SER A 256 90.83 27.73 71.15
N THR A 257 89.89 28.44 71.77
CA THR A 257 89.83 28.62 73.23
C THR A 257 89.73 27.28 73.98
N LEU A 258 89.15 26.25 73.35
CA LEU A 258 89.02 24.91 73.93
C LEU A 258 90.39 24.25 74.14
N LEU A 259 91.28 24.29 73.13
CA LEU A 259 92.65 23.80 73.24
C LEU A 259 93.45 24.57 74.30
N MET A 260 93.25 25.89 74.37
CA MET A 260 93.99 26.75 75.30
C MET A 260 93.53 26.56 76.76
N GLN A 261 92.24 26.31 77.00
CA GLN A 261 91.70 25.97 78.33
C GLN A 261 92.17 24.59 78.80
N PHE A 262 92.32 23.59 77.91
CA PHE A 262 92.82 22.28 78.32
C PHE A 262 94.29 22.27 78.76
N GLY A 263 95.14 23.16 78.23
CA GLY A 263 96.48 23.37 78.77
C GLY A 263 96.49 23.87 80.23
N ILE A 264 95.49 24.68 80.60
CA ILE A 264 95.34 25.23 81.96
C ILE A 264 94.83 24.17 82.96
N VAL A 265 94.19 23.10 82.47
CA VAL A 265 93.76 21.97 83.32
C VAL A 265 94.95 21.13 83.77
N ASP A 266 95.93 20.87 82.90
CA ASP A 266 97.09 20.01 83.20
C ASP A 266 97.91 20.56 84.38
N ASP A 267 98.24 21.86 84.37
CA ASP A 267 98.92 22.56 85.48
C ASP A 267 98.15 22.45 86.82
N LYS A 268 96.80 22.46 86.78
CA LYS A 268 95.98 22.42 88.00
C LYS A 268 95.86 21.05 88.64
N VAL A 269 95.97 19.96 87.90
CA VAL A 269 95.95 18.60 88.48
C VAL A 269 97.15 18.36 89.41
N GLY A 270 98.22 19.15 89.28
CA GLY A 270 99.37 19.12 90.21
C GLY A 270 99.11 19.65 91.63
N GLY A 271 97.99 20.36 91.89
CA GLY A 271 97.73 21.02 93.18
C GLY A 271 96.94 20.22 94.22
N LEU A 272 96.49 19.00 93.89
CA LEU A 272 95.31 18.39 94.52
C LEU A 272 95.45 17.85 95.95
N GLU A 273 96.65 17.80 96.55
CA GLU A 273 96.77 17.58 98.01
C GLU A 273 96.35 18.83 98.81
N VAL A 274 96.72 20.02 98.31
CA VAL A 274 96.18 21.29 98.83
C VAL A 274 94.69 21.36 98.50
N ASP A 275 94.32 21.00 97.27
CA ASP A 275 92.92 21.10 96.85
C ASP A 275 91.98 19.99 97.37
N LEU A 276 92.41 18.91 98.03
CA LEU A 276 91.47 17.97 98.71
C LEU A 276 90.76 18.62 99.90
N GLN A 277 91.35 19.63 100.54
CA GLN A 277 90.61 20.41 101.52
C GLN A 277 89.39 21.07 100.88
N TYR A 278 89.48 21.43 99.59
CA TYR A 278 88.73 22.54 98.87
C TYR A 278 87.67 21.59 98.12
N GLY A 279 88.13 20.62 97.31
CA GLY A 279 87.75 19.17 97.19
C GLY A 279 86.30 18.67 97.28
N LEU A 280 85.89 18.33 98.51
CA LEU A 280 84.76 17.41 98.76
C LEU A 280 83.37 18.01 98.49
N VAL A 281 83.30 19.30 98.12
CA VAL A 281 82.06 19.98 97.71
C VAL A 281 81.48 19.42 96.43
N GLU A 282 82.22 18.59 95.70
CA GLU A 282 81.81 18.28 94.34
C GLU A 282 82.31 16.91 93.87
N PHE A 283 81.98 15.83 94.60
CA PHE A 283 82.02 14.42 94.11
C PHE A 283 80.72 13.63 94.46
N LYS A 284 80.30 12.66 93.61
CA LYS A 284 79.01 11.87 93.57
C LYS A 284 78.04 12.21 92.40
N LYS A 285 78.48 12.97 91.43
CA LYS A 285 77.83 13.42 90.19
C LYS A 285 78.96 13.27 89.17
N GLN A 286 79.43 12.04 88.93
CA GLN A 286 79.46 11.42 87.61
C GLN A 286 79.58 9.90 87.70
N ILE A 287 79.02 9.25 88.73
CA ILE A 287 79.05 7.78 88.82
C ILE A 287 77.64 7.19 88.94
N GLU A 288 76.75 7.57 88.02
CA GLU A 288 75.41 6.99 87.83
C GLU A 288 74.92 6.83 86.36
N ASP A 289 75.62 7.28 85.29
CA ASP A 289 75.27 6.83 83.90
C ASP A 289 75.52 5.32 83.77
N LEU A 290 74.42 4.59 83.62
CA LEU A 290 74.06 3.98 82.33
C LEU A 290 74.94 2.85 81.75
N GLU A 291 76.03 2.40 82.39
CA GLU A 291 76.79 1.22 81.90
C GLU A 291 77.62 0.44 82.95
N GLU A 292 76.99 -0.56 83.58
CA GLU A 292 77.48 -1.96 83.48
C GLU A 292 76.30 -2.97 83.50
N THR A 293 75.14 -2.63 82.91
CA THR A 293 73.95 -3.52 82.99
C THR A 293 72.93 -3.32 81.86
N VAL A 294 73.38 -3.09 80.62
CA VAL A 294 72.46 -2.96 79.46
C VAL A 294 72.77 -3.88 78.27
N ASN A 295 74.01 -4.30 78.04
CA ASN A 295 74.40 -5.02 76.81
C ASN A 295 74.93 -6.47 77.03
N SER A 296 74.04 -7.39 77.43
CA SER A 296 74.21 -8.85 77.16
C SER A 296 72.89 -9.65 77.17
N ASP A 297 72.11 -9.51 76.10
CA ASP A 297 71.38 -10.55 75.34
C ASP A 297 70.50 -11.63 76.04
N ALA A 298 70.28 -11.56 77.35
CA ALA A 298 69.32 -12.38 78.09
C ALA A 298 68.13 -11.54 78.56
N LEU A 299 67.05 -11.54 77.78
CA LEU A 299 65.81 -10.80 78.07
C LEU A 299 65.10 -11.34 79.33
N ASN A 300 65.41 -10.82 80.52
CA ASN A 300 64.60 -10.99 81.74
C ASN A 300 64.78 -9.87 82.78
N ASN A 301 63.75 -9.04 82.92
CA ASN A 301 63.20 -8.47 84.18
C ASN A 301 64.06 -7.62 85.15
N SER A 302 65.34 -7.29 84.89
CA SER A 302 66.08 -6.34 85.76
C SER A 302 67.23 -5.60 85.05
N ASN A 303 66.89 -4.65 84.18
CA ASN A 303 67.82 -3.76 83.46
C ASN A 303 67.39 -2.30 83.75
N ILE A 304 68.33 -1.34 83.85
CA ILE A 304 68.03 0.08 84.16
C ILE A 304 67.12 0.73 83.10
N VAL A 305 67.15 0.25 81.85
CA VAL A 305 66.28 0.73 80.76
C VAL A 305 64.85 0.15 80.86
N TRP A 306 64.63 -0.91 81.65
CA TRP A 306 63.37 -1.66 81.69
C TRP A 306 62.21 -0.86 82.28
N SER A 307 62.43 -0.03 83.30
CA SER A 307 61.38 0.80 83.91
C SER A 307 60.85 1.87 82.94
N GLU A 308 61.74 2.54 82.22
CA GLU A 308 61.42 3.60 81.28
C GLU A 308 60.82 3.02 79.98
N LEU A 309 61.28 1.85 79.52
CA LEU A 309 60.59 1.07 78.48
C LEU A 309 59.19 0.64 78.94
N GLN A 310 59.04 0.11 80.16
CA GLN A 310 57.75 -0.34 80.69
C GLN A 310 56.77 0.83 80.94
N ALA A 311 57.28 2.01 81.27
CA ALA A 311 56.47 3.23 81.35
C ALA A 311 55.99 3.68 79.97
N LEU A 312 56.86 3.61 78.94
CA LEU A 312 56.45 3.82 77.54
C LEU A 312 55.45 2.76 77.09
N GLU A 313 55.66 1.49 77.41
CA GLU A 313 54.81 0.34 77.07
C GLU A 313 53.43 0.40 77.76
N THR A 314 53.37 0.94 78.98
CA THR A 314 52.10 1.18 79.71
C THR A 314 51.33 2.37 79.12
N ALA A 315 52.03 3.44 78.73
CA ALA A 315 51.44 4.56 78.00
C ALA A 315 50.97 4.13 76.60
N LEU A 316 51.77 3.31 75.91
CA LEU A 316 51.44 2.68 74.63
C LEU A 316 50.20 1.80 74.76
N THR A 317 50.15 0.90 75.76
CA THR A 317 48.98 0.03 76.01
C THR A 317 47.69 0.84 76.16
N SER A 318 47.76 2.03 76.77
CA SER A 318 46.62 2.93 76.88
C SER A 318 46.20 3.56 75.54
N LEU A 319 47.15 3.78 74.62
CA LEU A 319 46.92 4.39 73.31
C LEU A 319 46.56 3.37 72.22
N THR A 320 47.22 2.21 72.20
CA THR A 320 46.95 1.08 71.29
C THR A 320 45.58 0.44 71.56
N ASN A 321 45.06 0.51 72.79
CA ASN A 321 43.65 0.16 73.05
C ASN A 321 42.65 1.13 72.39
N VAL A 322 43.08 2.33 71.99
CA VAL A 322 42.27 3.33 71.27
C VAL A 322 42.47 3.23 69.75
N THR A 323 43.67 2.90 69.26
CA THR A 323 43.99 2.89 67.81
C THR A 323 44.09 1.50 67.16
N GLY A 324 44.29 0.46 67.95
CA GLY A 324 44.64 -0.89 67.48
C GLY A 324 43.52 -1.65 66.75
N PRO A 325 43.88 -2.72 66.02
CA PRO A 325 42.95 -3.56 65.28
C PRO A 325 42.00 -4.35 66.19
N THR A 326 40.84 -4.72 65.64
CA THR A 326 39.84 -5.55 66.32
C THR A 326 40.26 -7.03 66.35
N ASN A 327 41.09 -7.40 67.33
CA ASN A 327 41.41 -8.79 67.60
C ASN A 327 40.17 -9.57 68.08
N GLU A 328 40.09 -10.86 67.76
CA GLU A 328 38.88 -11.71 67.87
C GLU A 328 38.47 -12.11 69.31
N SER A 329 38.75 -11.26 70.30
CA SER A 329 38.40 -11.49 71.71
C SER A 329 37.79 -10.24 72.41
N GLY A 330 37.01 -9.47 71.65
CA GLY A 330 35.66 -9.06 72.07
C GLY A 330 35.46 -8.04 73.19
N ASN A 331 36.49 -7.53 73.87
CA ASN A 331 36.29 -6.74 75.11
C ASN A 331 37.06 -5.40 75.23
N SER A 332 37.41 -4.75 74.12
CA SER A 332 37.69 -3.30 74.10
C SER A 332 36.49 -2.54 73.55
N THR A 333 35.78 -1.83 74.43
CA THR A 333 34.54 -1.11 74.07
C THR A 333 34.78 0.28 73.48
N ASP A 334 36.01 0.80 73.48
CA ASP A 334 36.25 2.23 73.27
C ASP A 334 37.19 2.63 72.11
N ASN A 335 37.64 1.69 71.25
CA ASN A 335 38.54 2.03 70.14
C ASN A 335 37.91 2.97 69.07
N LEU A 336 38.76 3.75 68.42
CA LEU A 336 38.36 4.88 67.56
C LEU A 336 37.57 4.43 66.33
N GLU A 337 37.98 3.31 65.71
CA GLU A 337 37.33 2.75 64.53
C GLU A 337 35.92 2.26 64.85
N ARG A 338 35.75 1.44 65.89
CA ARG A 338 34.44 0.88 66.25
C ARG A 338 33.46 1.96 66.73
N LYS A 339 33.94 3.02 67.41
CA LYS A 339 33.11 4.19 67.75
C LYS A 339 32.68 4.97 66.52
N PHE A 340 33.58 5.23 65.57
CA PHE A 340 33.23 5.88 64.30
C PHE A 340 32.22 5.03 63.52
N GLU A 341 32.35 3.71 63.57
CA GLU A 341 31.37 2.81 62.97
C GLU A 341 30.00 2.89 63.65
N THR A 342 29.90 2.73 64.98
CA THR A 342 28.57 2.71 65.64
C THR A 342 27.89 4.08 65.68
N GLU A 343 28.62 5.16 65.93
CA GLU A 343 28.03 6.48 66.16
C GLU A 343 27.84 7.33 64.89
N ILE A 344 28.58 7.05 63.80
CA ILE A 344 28.52 7.84 62.57
C ILE A 344 28.16 6.95 61.37
N LYS A 345 29.02 5.98 61.00
CA LYS A 345 28.85 5.15 59.79
C LYS A 345 27.52 4.39 59.80
N ASN A 346 27.20 3.69 60.89
CA ASN A 346 26.04 2.83 60.98
C ASN A 346 24.74 3.63 61.01
N LYS A 347 24.67 4.72 61.79
CA LYS A 347 23.48 5.59 61.85
C LYS A 347 23.19 6.28 60.51
N LEU A 348 24.23 6.74 59.80
CA LEU A 348 24.08 7.25 58.44
C LEU A 348 23.67 6.16 57.44
N SER A 349 24.26 4.96 57.55
CA SER A 349 23.94 3.83 56.67
C SER A 349 22.51 3.31 56.89
N GLU A 350 22.02 3.32 58.12
CA GLU A 350 20.64 2.95 58.49
C GLU A 350 19.62 3.96 57.98
N LEU A 351 19.90 5.27 58.09
CA LEU A 351 19.10 6.32 57.44
C LEU A 351 19.02 6.12 55.92
N VAL A 352 20.16 5.93 55.25
CA VAL A 352 20.24 5.69 53.79
C VAL A 352 19.48 4.43 53.38
N LYS A 353 19.57 3.36 54.18
CA LYS A 353 18.89 2.08 53.94
C LYS A 353 17.37 2.18 54.14
N ASN A 354 16.91 2.94 55.13
CA ASN A 354 15.49 3.19 55.37
C ASN A 354 14.86 4.05 54.26
N ILE A 355 15.60 5.03 53.73
CA ILE A 355 15.18 5.81 52.55
C ILE A 355 15.00 4.89 51.33
N GLY A 356 15.98 4.02 51.05
CA GLY A 356 15.88 3.04 49.96
C GLY A 356 14.70 2.06 50.12
N ALA A 357 14.42 1.61 51.34
CA ALA A 357 13.29 0.72 51.62
C ALA A 357 11.93 1.36 51.31
N GLU A 358 11.74 2.63 51.69
CA GLU A 358 10.46 3.32 51.50
C GLU A 358 10.23 3.76 50.05
N ILE A 359 11.31 4.11 49.33
CA ILE A 359 11.26 4.38 47.89
C ILE A 359 11.05 3.08 47.09
N GLY A 360 11.59 1.95 47.56
CA GLY A 360 11.27 0.62 47.04
C GLY A 360 9.79 0.23 47.18
N ARG A 361 9.10 0.69 48.25
CA ARG A 361 7.64 0.52 48.38
C ARG A 361 6.89 1.33 47.31
N LEU A 362 7.28 2.59 47.08
CA LEU A 362 6.70 3.44 46.03
C LEU A 362 6.91 2.85 44.62
N HIS A 363 8.10 2.32 44.32
CA HIS A 363 8.37 1.70 43.02
C HIS A 363 7.45 0.48 42.75
N ASN A 364 7.16 -0.34 43.76
CA ASN A 364 6.26 -1.49 43.63
C ASN A 364 4.79 -1.09 43.35
N VAL A 365 4.35 0.11 43.76
CA VAL A 365 3.03 0.66 43.41
C VAL A 365 3.00 1.10 41.94
N ILE A 366 4.06 1.78 41.47
CA ILE A 366 4.15 2.30 40.09
C ILE A 366 4.23 1.17 39.04
N VAL A 367 4.81 0.01 39.39
CA VAL A 367 4.98 -1.14 38.47
C VAL A 367 3.74 -2.05 38.37
N ARG A 368 2.73 -1.88 39.26
CA ARG A 368 1.45 -2.60 39.20
C ARG A 368 0.28 -1.60 39.16
N GLY A 369 0.21 -0.87 38.05
CA GLY A 369 -0.64 0.33 37.94
C GLY A 369 -2.14 0.10 37.91
N ASN A 370 -2.86 1.18 38.22
CA ASN A 370 -4.25 1.46 37.85
C ASN A 370 -4.47 3.00 37.84
N GLU A 371 -5.68 3.39 37.48
CA GLU A 371 -6.24 4.73 37.20
C GLU A 371 -5.79 5.96 38.03
N VAL A 372 -5.63 7.08 37.31
CA VAL A 372 -6.08 8.47 37.60
C VAL A 372 -5.41 9.30 38.74
N ASP A 373 -5.26 10.60 38.45
CA ASP A 373 -4.97 11.78 39.30
C ASP A 373 -4.50 11.59 40.76
N GLU A 374 -3.18 11.74 41.03
CA GLU A 374 -2.67 12.30 42.30
C GLU A 374 -1.16 12.71 42.27
N ALA A 375 -0.65 13.20 41.13
CA ALA A 375 0.79 13.49 40.95
C ALA A 375 1.35 14.55 41.93
N GLU A 376 0.52 15.49 42.37
CA GLU A 376 0.90 16.56 43.30
C GLU A 376 1.15 16.02 44.72
N THR A 377 0.33 15.07 45.20
CA THR A 377 0.47 14.44 46.52
C THR A 377 1.77 13.65 46.69
N VAL A 378 2.28 13.05 45.62
CA VAL A 378 3.53 12.27 45.64
C VAL A 378 4.72 13.19 45.91
N ASN A 379 4.81 14.32 45.19
CA ASN A 379 5.86 15.33 45.41
C ASN A 379 5.77 15.92 46.83
N SER A 380 4.58 16.27 47.31
CA SER A 380 4.40 16.82 48.67
C SER A 380 4.90 15.89 49.78
N LYS A 381 4.75 14.57 49.62
CA LYS A 381 5.26 13.58 50.60
C LYS A 381 6.78 13.43 50.53
N ILE A 382 7.38 13.55 49.34
CA ILE A 382 8.83 13.53 49.16
C ILE A 382 9.48 14.76 49.81
N GLU A 383 8.90 15.96 49.65
CA GLU A 383 9.43 17.19 50.28
C GLU A 383 9.42 17.13 51.82
N LEU A 384 8.36 16.55 52.43
CA LEU A 384 8.28 16.36 53.87
C LEU A 384 9.39 15.42 54.42
N ILE A 385 9.69 14.34 53.70
CA ILE A 385 10.77 13.40 54.08
C ILE A 385 12.14 14.08 53.98
N LEU A 386 12.38 14.86 52.92
CA LEU A 386 13.64 15.61 52.76
C LEU A 386 13.86 16.65 53.86
N LYS A 387 12.79 17.30 54.33
CA LYS A 387 12.88 18.26 55.43
C LYS A 387 13.33 17.60 56.74
N ASP A 388 12.74 16.47 57.11
CA ASP A 388 13.11 15.71 58.32
C ASP A 388 14.57 15.20 58.26
N ILE A 389 15.04 14.80 57.07
CA ILE A 389 16.45 14.45 56.82
C ILE A 389 17.37 15.66 57.04
N SER A 390 17.02 16.84 56.51
CA SER A 390 17.81 18.07 56.64
C SER A 390 17.90 18.56 58.10
N GLU A 391 16.79 18.46 58.85
CA GLU A 391 16.75 18.80 60.28
C GLU A 391 17.58 17.82 61.13
N LYS A 392 17.51 16.50 60.86
CA LYS A 392 18.33 15.49 61.57
C LYS A 392 19.82 15.57 61.22
N ALA A 393 20.18 15.88 59.98
CA ALA A 393 21.57 16.14 59.59
C ALA A 393 22.13 17.38 60.33
N THR A 394 21.29 18.37 60.63
CA THR A 394 21.67 19.57 61.40
C THR A 394 21.88 19.26 62.89
N GLN A 395 21.11 18.32 63.47
CA GLN A 395 21.29 17.91 64.87
C GLN A 395 22.68 17.30 65.15
N ILE A 396 23.24 16.54 64.19
CA ILE A 396 24.60 15.95 64.29
C ILE A 396 25.70 16.99 64.52
N HIS A 397 25.47 18.26 64.14
CA HIS A 397 26.43 19.35 64.32
C HIS A 397 26.35 20.01 65.71
N ASN A 398 25.14 20.15 66.27
CA ASN A 398 24.81 21.19 67.28
C ASN A 398 24.15 20.70 68.57
N THR A 399 24.07 19.38 68.84
CA THR A 399 23.58 18.88 70.14
C THR A 399 24.62 19.00 71.24
N VAL A 400 24.43 19.97 72.14
CA VAL A 400 25.20 20.11 73.38
C VAL A 400 24.86 18.96 74.34
N GLY A 401 25.64 17.88 74.30
CA GLY A 401 25.49 16.71 75.17
C GLY A 401 26.15 15.44 74.64
N ASP A 402 27.40 15.21 75.05
CA ASP A 402 28.20 13.97 75.02
C ASP A 402 28.33 13.11 73.73
N ASN A 403 27.58 13.38 72.67
CA ASN A 403 27.43 12.49 71.51
C ASN A 403 27.64 13.22 70.17
N GLY A 404 28.81 13.83 69.97
CA GLY A 404 29.16 14.53 68.72
C GLY A 404 30.60 15.04 68.65
N LEU A 405 30.94 15.76 67.58
CA LEU A 405 32.29 16.29 67.30
C LEU A 405 32.90 17.10 68.45
N GLN A 406 32.07 17.82 69.24
CA GLN A 406 32.53 18.54 70.43
C GLN A 406 33.22 17.63 71.45
N ARG A 407 32.87 16.34 71.55
CA ARG A 407 33.55 15.40 72.47
C ARG A 407 34.95 15.00 72.00
N VAL A 408 35.21 15.02 70.68
CA VAL A 408 36.57 14.86 70.14
C VAL A 408 37.41 16.10 70.46
N ALA A 409 36.84 17.30 70.28
CA ALA A 409 37.49 18.54 70.69
C ALA A 409 37.82 18.54 72.20
N ARG A 410 36.86 18.14 73.05
CA ARG A 410 37.03 18.07 74.52
C ARG A 410 38.04 16.99 74.95
N ALA A 411 38.12 15.87 74.24
CA ALA A 411 39.14 14.85 74.46
C ALA A 411 40.55 15.35 74.08
N LEU A 412 40.67 16.10 72.98
CA LEU A 412 41.92 16.75 72.57
C LEU A 412 42.30 17.92 73.50
N GLU A 413 41.34 18.65 74.05
CA GLU A 413 41.54 19.67 75.09
C GLU A 413 42.06 19.04 76.40
N MET A 414 41.42 17.97 76.88
CA MET A 414 41.89 17.20 78.04
C MET A 414 43.28 16.59 77.78
N TYR A 415 43.54 16.11 76.56
CA TYR A 415 44.86 15.63 76.16
C TYR A 415 45.91 16.75 76.19
N ALA A 416 45.60 17.95 75.67
CA ALA A 416 46.49 19.11 75.70
C ALA A 416 46.81 19.58 77.13
N GLN A 417 45.80 19.69 78.00
CA GLN A 417 45.98 20.04 79.41
C GLN A 417 46.81 18.97 80.15
N THR A 418 46.54 17.69 79.91
CA THR A 418 47.29 16.57 80.48
C THR A 418 48.73 16.51 79.94
N PHE A 419 48.93 16.80 78.65
CA PHE A 419 50.24 16.86 78.00
C PHE A 419 51.09 17.97 78.62
N ASN A 420 50.54 19.16 78.87
CA ASN A 420 51.27 20.26 79.47
C ASN A 420 51.90 19.86 80.83
N HIS A 421 51.11 19.34 81.77
CA HIS A 421 51.65 18.89 83.06
C HIS A 421 52.52 17.63 82.96
N LYS A 422 52.21 16.68 82.07
CA LYS A 422 53.09 15.51 81.86
C LYS A 422 54.43 15.91 81.22
N PHE A 423 54.45 16.92 80.36
CA PHE A 423 55.66 17.39 79.70
C PHE A 423 56.49 18.31 80.60
N GLU A 424 55.86 19.17 81.39
CA GLU A 424 56.49 19.88 82.50
C GLU A 424 57.17 18.87 83.45
N GLY A 425 56.44 17.83 83.86
CA GLY A 425 56.94 16.74 84.69
C GLY A 425 58.06 15.94 84.01
N ALA A 426 57.94 15.62 82.73
CA ALA A 426 58.97 14.89 81.99
C ALA A 426 60.26 15.70 81.81
N LEU A 427 60.20 17.01 81.57
CA LEU A 427 61.38 17.87 81.56
C LEU A 427 62.00 18.03 82.95
N GLN A 428 61.19 18.19 84.01
CA GLN A 428 61.68 18.22 85.39
C GLN A 428 62.33 16.89 85.79
N GLN A 429 61.77 15.76 85.36
CA GLN A 429 62.30 14.43 85.63
C GLN A 429 63.55 14.13 84.77
N MET A 430 63.59 14.56 83.51
CA MET A 430 64.80 14.46 82.67
C MET A 430 65.94 15.33 83.23
N VAL A 431 65.65 16.54 83.74
CA VAL A 431 66.61 17.32 84.53
C VAL A 431 67.08 16.52 85.73
N GLN A 432 66.15 15.98 86.52
CA GLN A 432 66.45 15.23 87.73
C GLN A 432 67.35 14.03 87.43
N ASP A 433 67.03 13.25 86.40
CA ASP A 433 67.73 12.03 86.03
C ASP A 433 69.03 12.29 85.26
N MET A 434 69.17 13.41 84.55
CA MET A 434 70.49 13.85 84.11
C MET A 434 71.34 14.26 85.32
N VAL A 435 70.83 15.21 86.12
CA VAL A 435 71.58 15.80 87.25
C VAL A 435 71.94 14.76 88.30
N ASP A 436 71.08 13.79 88.56
CA ASP A 436 71.41 12.65 89.41
C ASP A 436 72.20 11.60 88.62
N ARG A 437 71.65 11.06 87.52
CA ARG A 437 72.05 9.78 86.94
C ARG A 437 72.93 9.78 85.67
N ASN A 438 73.66 10.86 85.33
CA ASN A 438 74.41 10.92 84.04
C ASN A 438 75.96 11.08 84.12
N MET A 439 76.77 10.00 84.24
CA MET A 439 78.27 10.02 84.15
C MET A 439 78.88 10.81 82.98
N ALA A 440 78.17 11.33 81.98
CA ALA A 440 78.77 12.22 80.96
C ALA A 440 78.65 13.71 81.32
N LEU A 441 77.43 14.22 81.54
CA LEU A 441 77.16 15.55 82.10
C LEU A 441 77.96 15.76 83.38
N ASN A 442 77.97 14.71 84.17
CA ASN A 442 77.99 14.94 85.59
C ASN A 442 79.38 15.36 86.06
N GLY A 443 80.50 14.92 85.50
CA GLY A 443 81.79 15.15 86.17
C GLY A 443 82.46 16.44 85.82
N TYR A 444 81.81 17.24 85.00
CA TYR A 444 82.07 18.66 85.02
C TYR A 444 81.60 19.26 86.37
N ILE A 445 80.65 18.63 87.06
CA ILE A 445 80.39 18.76 88.50
C ILE A 445 81.48 17.98 89.29
N ASP A 446 81.69 16.65 89.16
CA ASP A 446 82.77 15.92 89.91
C ASP A 446 84.19 16.58 89.91
N GLN A 447 84.54 17.36 88.89
CA GLN A 447 85.79 18.12 88.82
C GLN A 447 85.66 19.58 89.29
N TYR A 448 84.47 20.19 89.27
CA TYR A 448 84.28 21.63 89.60
C TYR A 448 84.67 21.99 91.04
N VAL A 449 84.61 21.07 92.00
CA VAL A 449 85.21 21.29 93.35
C VAL A 449 86.18 20.23 93.83
N ALA A 450 86.55 19.23 93.02
CA ALA A 450 87.98 18.84 93.05
C ALA A 450 88.89 20.10 92.97
N ASN A 451 88.37 21.14 92.31
CA ASN A 451 88.90 22.46 92.07
C ASN A 451 88.53 23.62 93.06
N ASN A 452 87.84 23.44 94.22
CA ASN A 452 87.21 24.60 94.95
C ASN A 452 87.04 24.57 96.54
N PRO A 453 88.00 24.17 97.40
CA PRO A 453 87.89 24.65 99.29
C PRO A 453 87.29 25.88 99.99
N THR A 454 85.97 25.92 100.08
CA THR A 454 85.33 26.43 101.32
C THR A 454 85.83 25.73 102.59
N GLU A 455 86.18 26.50 103.65
CA GLU A 455 86.77 25.97 104.91
C GLU A 455 85.92 24.90 105.60
N ARG A 456 84.59 25.07 105.52
CA ARG A 456 83.68 23.94 105.65
C ARG A 456 83.56 23.30 104.28
N LYS A 457 84.04 22.08 104.15
CA LYS A 457 83.64 21.13 103.10
C LYS A 457 82.10 20.97 103.11
N LEU A 458 81.44 21.85 102.36
CA LEU A 458 80.17 21.59 101.70
C LEU A 458 80.34 20.30 100.86
N ARG A 459 79.28 19.68 100.33
CA ARG A 459 79.37 18.43 99.55
C ARG A 459 78.59 18.54 98.25
N GLN A 460 78.87 17.68 97.28
CA GLN A 460 78.18 17.77 95.99
C GLN A 460 76.72 17.44 96.05
N PHE A 461 76.30 16.73 97.10
CA PHE A 461 74.90 16.66 97.44
C PHE A 461 74.22 18.04 97.41
N ASP A 462 74.92 19.07 97.90
CA ASP A 462 74.46 20.45 97.96
C ASP A 462 74.42 21.08 96.55
N VAL A 463 75.36 20.75 95.64
CA VAL A 463 75.40 21.37 94.30
C VAL A 463 74.64 20.56 93.23
N LYS A 464 74.55 19.23 93.35
CA LYS A 464 73.43 18.41 92.82
C LYS A 464 72.12 19.08 93.18
N MET A 465 71.90 19.39 94.46
CA MET A 465 70.66 20.02 94.92
C MET A 465 70.49 21.44 94.37
N HIS A 466 71.50 22.30 94.33
CA HIS A 466 71.35 23.66 93.81
C HIS A 466 71.12 23.70 92.31
N ILE A 467 71.76 22.81 91.53
CA ILE A 467 71.49 22.64 90.10
C ILE A 467 70.07 22.08 89.88
N ASN A 468 69.68 20.99 90.57
CA ASN A 468 68.32 20.43 90.47
C ASN A 468 67.24 21.42 90.91
N ARG A 469 67.46 22.14 92.02
CA ARG A 469 66.52 23.16 92.53
C ARG A 469 66.40 24.33 91.55
N TYR A 470 67.52 24.80 90.98
CA TYR A 470 67.48 25.84 89.95
C TYR A 470 66.69 25.36 88.73
N PHE A 471 67.06 24.23 88.11
CA PHE A 471 66.43 23.80 86.87
C PHE A 471 65.00 23.30 87.03
N ARG A 472 64.66 22.66 88.16
CA ARG A 472 63.27 22.36 88.50
C ARG A 472 62.46 23.65 88.63
N ASN A 473 62.90 24.61 89.46
CA ASN A 473 62.21 25.89 89.61
C ASN A 473 62.14 26.69 88.29
N TYR A 474 63.17 26.65 87.45
CA TYR A 474 63.21 27.30 86.14
C TYR A 474 62.13 26.71 85.21
N VAL A 475 62.07 25.39 85.07
CA VAL A 475 61.02 24.71 84.27
C VAL A 475 59.63 24.97 84.88
N THR A 476 59.44 24.78 86.19
CA THR A 476 58.16 25.05 86.87
C THR A 476 57.71 26.51 86.69
N THR A 477 58.62 27.48 86.81
CA THR A 477 58.29 28.90 86.68
C THR A 477 57.94 29.23 85.24
N LEU A 478 58.74 28.79 84.26
CA LEU A 478 58.50 29.07 82.85
C LEU A 478 57.20 28.44 82.34
N PHE A 479 56.85 27.22 82.77
CA PHE A 479 55.57 26.58 82.44
C PHE A 479 54.38 27.20 83.18
N LYS A 480 54.58 27.82 84.35
CA LYS A 480 53.56 28.66 85.02
C LYS A 480 53.39 30.04 84.38
N SER A 481 54.47 30.61 83.82
CA SER A 481 54.48 31.89 83.12
C SER A 481 54.05 31.80 81.65
N ALA A 482 54.00 30.59 81.09
CA ALA A 482 53.37 30.32 79.80
C ALA A 482 51.88 30.72 79.82
N PRO A 483 51.31 31.14 78.68
CA PRO A 483 49.87 31.36 78.57
C PRO A 483 49.14 30.04 78.85
N GLN A 484 48.58 29.92 80.06
CA GLN A 484 47.74 28.78 80.44
C GLN A 484 46.54 28.67 79.50
N PRO A 485 45.98 27.47 79.29
CA PRO A 485 44.69 27.30 78.61
C PRO A 485 43.58 28.02 79.37
N LEU A 486 43.34 29.29 79.02
CA LEU A 486 42.17 30.04 79.45
C LEU A 486 40.93 29.28 78.96
N THR A 487 40.10 28.86 79.92
CA THR A 487 38.99 27.92 79.71
C THR A 487 38.16 28.30 78.49
N ILE A 488 38.15 27.45 77.45
CA ILE A 488 37.49 27.76 76.20
C ILE A 488 35.97 27.80 76.45
N SER A 489 35.36 28.97 76.19
CA SER A 489 33.90 29.10 76.28
C SER A 489 33.25 28.26 75.18
N TYR A 490 32.19 27.51 75.53
CA TYR A 490 31.69 26.32 74.82
C TYR A 490 31.10 26.53 73.40
N THR A 491 31.40 27.63 72.71
CA THR A 491 30.68 28.07 71.51
C THR A 491 31.50 28.19 70.21
N GLN A 492 32.83 28.01 70.20
CA GLN A 492 33.62 28.04 68.95
C GLN A 492 34.75 26.98 68.86
N GLY A 493 34.80 26.28 67.72
CA GLY A 493 36.03 25.89 66.99
C GLY A 493 36.95 24.78 67.52
N LEU A 494 37.25 23.77 66.67
CA LEU A 494 38.54 23.04 66.75
C LEU A 494 39.73 23.91 66.28
N SER A 495 39.46 24.99 65.54
CA SER A 495 40.43 26.02 65.15
C SER A 495 41.14 26.65 66.34
N ASP A 496 40.40 26.88 67.42
CA ASP A 496 40.84 27.73 68.51
C ASP A 496 41.78 26.95 69.44
N LEU A 497 41.57 25.64 69.58
CA LEU A 497 42.49 24.69 70.21
C LEU A 497 43.83 24.60 69.44
N VAL A 498 43.80 24.66 68.10
CA VAL A 498 45.02 24.71 67.28
C VAL A 498 45.81 25.99 67.54
N VAL A 499 45.14 27.15 67.55
CA VAL A 499 45.77 28.45 67.89
C VAL A 499 46.35 28.44 69.31
N LEU A 500 45.66 27.83 70.28
CA LEU A 500 46.13 27.73 71.66
C LEU A 500 47.39 26.85 71.78
N LEU A 501 47.43 25.71 71.07
CA LEU A 501 48.60 24.83 71.03
C LEU A 501 49.78 25.44 70.27
N GLU A 502 49.56 26.17 69.16
CA GLU A 502 50.62 26.93 68.49
C GLU A 502 51.18 28.03 69.41
N ASN A 503 50.31 28.80 70.09
CA ASN A 503 50.75 29.84 71.02
C ASN A 503 51.58 29.28 72.18
N PHE A 504 51.20 28.13 72.74
CA PHE A 504 51.98 27.44 73.76
C PHE A 504 53.34 26.97 73.20
N GLY A 505 53.35 26.30 72.04
CA GLY A 505 54.57 25.85 71.39
C GLY A 505 55.53 27.00 71.06
N ASN A 506 55.01 28.11 70.55
CA ASN A 506 55.78 29.32 70.22
C ASN A 506 56.30 30.04 71.48
N TYR A 507 55.55 30.04 72.59
CA TYR A 507 56.02 30.55 73.87
C TYR A 507 57.21 29.73 74.39
N VAL A 508 57.10 28.40 74.37
CA VAL A 508 58.18 27.48 74.75
C VAL A 508 59.38 27.65 73.82
N GLU A 509 59.19 27.76 72.51
CA GLU A 509 60.29 27.99 71.55
C GLU A 509 61.06 29.27 71.86
N THR A 510 60.34 30.38 72.11
CA THR A 510 60.91 31.70 72.38
C THR A 510 61.79 31.70 73.62
N HIS A 511 61.34 31.07 74.71
CA HIS A 511 62.02 31.13 76.01
C HIS A 511 62.98 29.95 76.28
N LEU A 512 62.68 28.74 75.78
CA LEU A 512 63.45 27.50 76.01
C LEU A 512 64.23 26.99 74.79
N THR A 513 64.33 27.69 73.65
CA THR A 513 65.06 27.12 72.50
C THR A 513 65.90 28.10 71.69
N THR A 514 65.87 29.41 72.02
CA THR A 514 66.67 30.42 71.34
C THR A 514 68.11 30.42 71.86
N SER A 515 69.11 30.54 70.98
CA SER A 515 70.52 30.49 71.37
C SER A 515 70.92 31.58 72.38
N GLU A 516 70.18 32.70 72.41
CA GLU A 516 70.38 33.78 73.38
C GLU A 516 69.81 33.41 74.77
N SER A 517 68.69 32.67 74.83
CA SER A 517 68.16 32.18 76.11
C SER A 517 68.97 31.01 76.67
N VAL A 518 69.62 30.19 75.84
CA VAL A 518 70.59 29.16 76.26
C VAL A 518 71.69 29.80 77.11
N GLU A 519 72.47 30.73 76.55
CA GLU A 519 73.62 31.32 77.26
C GLU A 519 73.16 32.16 78.46
N LYS A 520 72.10 32.97 78.33
CA LYS A 520 71.54 33.74 79.46
C LYS A 520 71.06 32.83 80.60
N THR A 521 70.46 31.68 80.30
CA THR A 521 70.06 30.71 81.33
C THR A 521 71.27 30.07 81.98
N VAL A 522 72.34 29.76 81.24
CA VAL A 522 73.61 29.29 81.82
C VAL A 522 74.21 30.35 82.74
N GLU A 523 74.20 31.62 82.34
CA GLU A 523 74.73 32.73 83.16
C GLU A 523 73.88 32.96 84.42
N TYR A 524 72.55 33.06 84.32
CA TYR A 524 71.68 33.18 85.49
C TYR A 524 71.71 31.95 86.42
N ALA A 525 71.97 30.76 85.89
CA ALA A 525 72.17 29.55 86.69
C ALA A 525 73.48 29.64 87.50
N LEU A 526 74.57 30.07 86.87
CA LEU A 526 75.86 30.29 87.54
C LEU A 526 75.77 31.42 88.57
N GLU A 527 75.15 32.56 88.23
CA GLU A 527 74.90 33.66 89.17
C GLU A 527 74.06 33.22 90.37
N TYR A 528 73.04 32.38 90.17
CA TYR A 528 72.24 31.82 91.28
C TYR A 528 73.07 30.93 92.22
N MET A 529 74.01 30.16 91.66
CA MET A 529 74.86 29.22 92.41
C MET A 529 76.03 29.93 93.12
N GLU A 530 76.67 30.90 92.46
CA GLU A 530 77.89 31.59 92.95
C GLU A 530 77.60 32.91 93.67
N GLY A 531 76.52 33.61 93.29
CA GLY A 531 76.22 34.98 93.71
C GLY A 531 75.59 35.12 95.10
N ASN A 532 75.01 34.04 95.63
CA ASN A 532 74.52 33.96 97.01
C ASN A 532 75.33 32.94 97.82
N ASN A 533 75.32 33.05 99.15
CA ASN A 533 76.06 32.16 100.06
C ASN A 533 75.55 30.70 100.11
N ALA A 534 74.79 30.27 99.09
CA ALA A 534 74.43 28.88 98.83
C ALA A 534 75.68 27.99 98.70
N LEU A 535 76.65 28.38 97.87
CA LEU A 535 77.93 27.67 97.70
C LEU A 535 79.09 28.30 98.48
N ASN A 536 78.90 29.53 98.98
CA ASN A 536 79.70 30.13 100.07
C ASN A 536 81.23 30.24 99.80
N ILE A 537 81.62 30.39 98.53
CA ILE A 537 83.00 30.31 98.02
C ILE A 537 83.87 31.50 98.48
N VAL A 538 84.99 31.19 99.16
CA VAL A 538 85.75 32.14 100.00
C VAL A 538 86.74 33.02 99.22
N ASN A 539 87.27 32.58 98.08
CA ASN A 539 88.30 33.31 97.32
C ASN A 539 87.83 33.67 95.90
N LYS A 540 87.04 34.75 95.80
CA LYS A 540 86.41 35.21 94.55
C LYS A 540 87.38 35.73 93.46
N ASN A 541 88.69 35.75 93.71
CA ASN A 541 89.70 36.37 92.82
C ASN A 541 90.69 35.38 92.17
N SER A 542 90.43 34.06 92.21
CA SER A 542 91.22 33.06 91.46
C SER A 542 90.63 32.83 90.06
N PRO A 543 91.30 33.20 88.94
CA PRO A 543 90.59 33.51 87.68
C PRO A 543 89.97 32.35 86.89
N TYR A 544 90.26 31.08 87.22
CA TYR A 544 89.70 29.92 86.53
C TYR A 544 89.42 28.80 87.52
N ASN A 545 88.15 28.53 87.83
CA ASN A 545 87.70 27.19 88.22
C ASN A 545 86.19 26.91 88.12
N ASN A 546 85.32 27.85 87.71
CA ASN A 546 83.91 27.51 87.40
C ASN A 546 83.68 26.88 86.02
N VAL A 547 84.73 26.72 85.20
CA VAL A 547 84.64 26.21 83.82
C VAL A 547 83.84 24.91 83.76
N ASN A 548 84.08 24.00 84.70
CA ASN A 548 83.44 22.70 84.73
C ASN A 548 81.97 22.82 85.22
N LEU A 549 81.63 23.73 86.15
CA LEU A 549 80.21 24.05 86.42
C LEU A 549 79.53 24.68 85.20
N LYS A 550 80.23 25.54 84.44
CA LYS A 550 79.67 26.15 83.23
C LYS A 550 79.41 25.11 82.13
N VAL A 551 80.32 24.15 81.91
CA VAL A 551 80.10 23.01 81.00
C VAL A 551 78.93 22.15 81.46
N ALA A 552 78.88 21.79 82.76
CA ALA A 552 77.80 21.05 83.38
C ALA A 552 76.42 21.72 83.18
N VAL A 553 76.28 22.94 83.67
CA VAL A 553 75.05 23.73 83.60
C VAL A 553 74.64 23.91 82.14
N LYS A 554 75.58 24.19 81.23
CA LYS A 554 75.31 24.30 79.79
C LYS A 554 74.83 23.00 79.17
N THR A 555 75.37 21.85 79.54
CA THR A 555 74.90 20.54 79.06
C THR A 555 73.46 20.26 79.50
N ILE A 556 73.07 20.59 80.73
CA ILE A 556 71.66 20.49 81.19
C ILE A 556 70.77 21.44 80.40
N VAL A 557 71.14 22.72 80.30
CA VAL A 557 70.38 23.74 79.56
C VAL A 557 70.18 23.29 78.12
N THR A 558 71.25 22.89 77.42
CA THR A 558 71.19 22.41 76.03
C THR A 558 70.33 21.16 75.89
N ALA A 559 70.35 20.23 76.84
CA ALA A 559 69.49 19.04 76.80
C ALA A 559 68.01 19.38 77.03
N VAL A 560 67.68 20.17 78.05
CA VAL A 560 66.31 20.65 78.33
C VAL A 560 65.76 21.44 77.14
N HIS A 561 66.57 22.35 76.59
CA HIS A 561 66.21 23.17 75.44
C HIS A 561 66.06 22.34 74.16
N SER A 562 66.85 21.27 74.00
CA SER A 562 66.68 20.32 72.88
C SER A 562 65.41 19.48 73.02
N ALA A 563 65.12 18.93 74.21
CA ALA A 563 63.90 18.17 74.48
C ALA A 563 62.64 19.05 74.35
N ALA A 564 62.69 20.30 74.84
CA ALA A 564 61.68 21.31 74.61
C ALA A 564 61.47 21.59 73.12
N ARG A 565 62.55 21.77 72.34
CA ARG A 565 62.44 22.00 70.89
C ARG A 565 61.88 20.80 70.13
N ILE A 566 62.23 19.57 70.54
CA ILE A 566 61.66 18.35 69.98
C ILE A 566 60.15 18.33 70.25
N ALA A 567 59.71 18.51 71.50
CA ALA A 567 58.28 18.50 71.83
C ALA A 567 57.49 19.65 71.18
N VAL A 568 58.07 20.85 71.05
CA VAL A 568 57.46 21.95 70.28
C VAL A 568 57.30 21.56 68.81
N THR A 569 58.33 20.93 68.23
CA THR A 569 58.29 20.44 66.85
C THR A 569 57.24 19.32 66.69
N GLU A 570 57.13 18.41 67.65
CA GLU A 570 56.10 17.36 67.72
C GLU A 570 54.69 17.95 67.80
N ILE A 571 54.42 18.93 68.68
CA ILE A 571 53.12 19.63 68.76
C ILE A 571 52.78 20.31 67.44
N ARG A 572 53.74 21.04 66.86
CA ARG A 572 53.57 21.77 65.60
C ARG A 572 53.39 20.83 64.40
N ASN A 573 54.07 19.68 64.41
CA ASN A 573 53.86 18.60 63.45
C ASN A 573 52.51 17.91 63.66
N LEU A 574 52.06 17.67 64.89
CA LEU A 574 50.75 17.07 65.19
C LEU A 574 49.63 17.95 64.62
N ILE A 575 49.71 19.26 64.85
CA ILE A 575 48.78 20.27 64.30
C ILE A 575 48.75 20.25 62.76
N THR A 576 49.92 20.33 62.12
CA THR A 576 50.02 20.49 60.66
C THR A 576 49.81 19.19 59.88
N SER A 577 50.23 18.04 60.41
CA SER A 577 50.06 16.72 59.77
C SER A 577 48.68 16.12 59.96
N SER A 578 48.03 16.36 61.12
CA SER A 578 46.67 15.86 61.37
C SER A 578 45.59 16.68 60.66
N ASN A 579 45.96 17.83 60.08
CA ASN A 579 45.09 18.70 59.28
C ASN A 579 43.76 19.08 59.99
N ILE A 580 43.82 19.21 61.33
CA ILE A 580 42.66 19.29 62.25
C ILE A 580 41.75 20.50 61.95
N SER A 581 42.30 21.56 61.36
CA SER A 581 41.57 22.75 60.91
C SER A 581 40.56 22.50 59.79
N GLN A 582 40.62 21.36 59.07
CA GLN A 582 39.65 21.01 58.02
C GLN A 582 38.38 20.30 58.51
N TYR A 583 38.20 20.09 59.83
CA TYR A 583 36.99 19.47 60.39
C TYR A 583 35.74 20.39 60.43
N THR A 584 35.71 21.43 59.60
CA THR A 584 34.45 22.04 59.11
C THR A 584 33.69 21.11 58.13
N SER A 585 34.34 20.05 57.66
CA SER A 585 33.84 19.15 56.60
C SER A 585 32.51 18.44 56.88
N VAL A 586 32.15 18.12 58.13
CA VAL A 586 30.90 17.37 58.40
C VAL A 586 29.64 18.20 58.14
N SER A 587 29.66 19.51 58.41
CA SER A 587 28.54 20.39 58.02
C SER A 587 28.52 20.68 56.52
N ALA A 588 29.68 20.64 55.85
CA ALA A 588 29.76 20.69 54.39
C ALA A 588 29.19 19.43 53.71
N ILE A 589 29.40 18.23 54.28
CA ILE A 589 28.79 16.97 53.80
C ILE A 589 27.27 17.03 53.93
N ALA A 590 26.74 17.49 55.09
CA ALA A 590 25.30 17.66 55.29
C ALA A 590 24.67 18.62 54.25
N LYS A 591 25.31 19.77 53.98
CA LYS A 591 24.88 20.69 52.91
C LYS A 591 24.96 20.05 51.52
N THR A 592 26.06 19.36 51.20
CA THR A 592 26.26 18.75 49.88
C THR A 592 25.23 17.66 49.60
N LEU A 593 24.79 16.93 50.64
CA LEU A 593 23.73 15.94 50.55
C LEU A 593 22.35 16.59 50.29
N ASP A 594 22.03 17.63 51.05
CA ASP A 594 20.79 18.43 50.90
C ASP A 594 20.69 19.08 49.50
N GLU A 595 21.77 19.70 49.02
CA GLU A 595 21.85 20.29 47.68
C GLU A 595 21.72 19.24 46.57
N ARG A 596 22.39 18.08 46.70
CA ARG A 596 22.34 17.02 45.66
C ARG A 596 21.00 16.30 45.62
N LEU A 597 20.34 16.06 46.75
CA LEU A 597 18.97 15.52 46.77
C LEU A 597 17.97 16.50 46.13
N LYS A 598 18.08 17.80 46.43
CA LYS A 598 17.22 18.83 45.82
C LYS A 598 17.43 18.95 44.31
N ASN A 599 18.66 18.85 43.82
CA ASN A 599 18.93 18.88 42.38
C ASN A 599 18.48 17.59 41.67
N ALA A 600 18.72 16.41 42.26
CA ALA A 600 18.28 15.13 41.70
C ALA A 600 16.75 15.02 41.54
N LEU A 601 15.96 15.81 42.28
CA LEU A 601 14.51 15.88 42.11
C LEU A 601 14.07 16.99 41.14
N LYS A 602 14.72 18.17 41.16
CA LYS A 602 14.42 19.26 40.21
C LYS A 602 14.53 18.81 38.75
N ASP A 603 15.57 18.06 38.41
CA ASP A 603 15.81 17.63 37.03
C ASP A 603 14.78 16.57 36.54
N ASN A 604 14.19 15.79 37.45
CA ASN A 604 13.22 14.74 37.11
C ASN A 604 11.77 15.23 36.97
N VAL A 605 11.42 16.42 37.49
CA VAL A 605 10.08 17.01 37.29
C VAL A 605 9.95 17.64 35.89
N ALA A 606 11.06 17.98 35.23
CA ALA A 606 11.06 18.67 33.94
C ALA A 606 10.86 17.75 32.72
N GLN A 607 11.20 16.46 32.79
CA GLN A 607 11.10 15.51 31.67
C GLN A 607 10.69 14.11 32.15
N GLY A 608 9.45 13.72 31.87
CA GLY A 608 8.80 12.51 32.41
C GLY A 608 9.27 11.17 31.81
N GLN A 609 10.54 10.80 31.97
CA GLN A 609 11.01 9.43 31.69
C GLN A 609 10.79 8.49 32.89
N LYS A 610 10.32 7.26 32.61
CA LYS A 610 9.85 6.26 33.59
C LYS A 610 10.92 5.67 34.55
N ASN A 611 12.17 6.12 34.49
CA ASN A 611 13.31 5.56 35.24
C ASN A 611 13.79 6.44 36.43
N ALA A 612 12.92 7.30 36.98
CA ALA A 612 13.25 8.11 38.16
C ALA A 612 13.77 7.27 39.35
N ALA A 613 13.16 6.09 39.59
CA ALA A 613 13.60 5.16 40.64
C ALA A 613 15.09 4.79 40.49
N GLY A 614 15.52 4.31 39.33
CA GLY A 614 16.91 3.90 39.10
C GLY A 614 17.94 5.02 39.26
N LYS A 615 17.58 6.30 39.02
CA LYS A 615 18.46 7.44 39.32
C LYS A 615 18.48 7.81 40.81
N VAL A 616 17.38 7.60 41.52
CA VAL A 616 17.33 7.75 42.99
C VAL A 616 18.12 6.62 43.66
N ASP A 617 18.03 5.39 43.16
CA ASP A 617 18.85 4.26 43.60
C ASP A 617 20.34 4.52 43.31
N GLU A 618 20.71 5.04 42.12
CA GLU A 618 22.09 5.48 41.81
C GLU A 618 22.58 6.58 42.77
N ALA A 619 21.69 7.46 43.25
CA ALA A 619 22.02 8.51 44.21
C ALA A 619 22.17 7.97 45.64
N ILE A 620 21.29 7.06 46.07
CA ILE A 620 21.36 6.35 47.36
C ILE A 620 22.62 5.48 47.42
N GLU A 621 22.96 4.78 46.34
CA GLU A 621 24.18 4.01 46.19
C GLU A 621 25.43 4.92 46.26
N LYS A 622 25.43 6.06 45.56
CA LYS A 622 26.52 7.05 45.66
C LYS A 622 26.67 7.64 47.05
N VAL A 623 25.57 7.89 47.77
CA VAL A 623 25.62 8.37 49.16
C VAL A 623 26.11 7.28 50.12
N SER A 624 25.67 6.02 49.93
CA SER A 624 26.20 4.85 50.66
C SER A 624 27.70 4.67 50.41
N ASN A 625 28.14 4.82 49.16
CA ASN A 625 29.55 4.79 48.79
C ASN A 625 30.32 5.97 49.40
N MET A 626 29.76 7.19 49.46
CA MET A 626 30.39 8.33 50.16
C MET A 626 30.48 8.10 51.69
N VAL A 627 29.51 7.41 52.32
CA VAL A 627 29.61 7.01 53.75
C VAL A 627 30.70 5.96 53.95
N ASN A 628 30.87 5.04 53.00
CA ASN A 628 31.96 4.07 53.01
C ASN A 628 33.33 4.71 52.72
N GLU A 629 33.42 5.66 51.78
CA GLU A 629 34.63 6.46 51.52
C GLU A 629 35.00 7.32 52.73
N LEU A 630 34.04 7.90 53.44
CA LEU A 630 34.29 8.64 54.68
C LEU A 630 34.89 7.73 55.76
N HIS A 631 34.38 6.50 55.89
CA HIS A 631 34.95 5.48 56.78
C HIS A 631 36.35 5.02 56.35
N GLN A 632 36.59 4.76 55.05
CA GLN A 632 37.93 4.40 54.55
C GLN A 632 38.92 5.56 54.67
N THR A 633 38.47 6.80 54.53
CA THR A 633 39.26 8.01 54.76
C THR A 633 39.61 8.14 56.24
N PHE A 634 38.65 7.96 57.15
CA PHE A 634 38.90 7.93 58.59
C PHE A 634 39.89 6.81 58.98
N LYS A 635 39.72 5.61 58.41
CA LYS A 635 40.62 4.47 58.61
C LYS A 635 42.04 4.82 58.15
N SER A 636 42.22 5.12 56.86
CA SER A 636 43.54 5.38 56.25
C SER A 636 44.22 6.68 56.68
N SER A 637 43.46 7.72 57.10
CA SER A 637 44.00 9.06 57.36
C SER A 637 44.03 9.45 58.84
N VAL A 638 43.23 8.80 59.69
CA VAL A 638 43.24 9.03 61.15
C VAL A 638 43.76 7.79 61.87
N LYS A 639 43.09 6.64 61.74
CA LYS A 639 43.41 5.44 62.53
C LYS A 639 44.76 4.84 62.15
N ASP A 640 44.95 4.49 60.88
CA ASP A 640 46.15 3.81 60.40
C ASP A 640 47.38 4.75 60.47
N LYS A 641 47.21 6.04 60.14
CA LYS A 641 48.24 7.09 60.29
C LYS A 641 48.69 7.29 61.73
N LEU A 642 47.75 7.31 62.69
CA LEU A 642 48.08 7.44 64.11
C LEU A 642 48.78 6.19 64.64
N GLY A 643 48.44 5.01 64.13
CA GLY A 643 49.22 3.77 64.34
C GLY A 643 50.65 3.85 63.79
N GLU A 644 50.81 4.22 62.51
CA GLU A 644 52.12 4.40 61.87
C GLU A 644 53.02 5.38 62.63
N ALA A 645 52.47 6.52 63.08
CA ALA A 645 53.19 7.53 63.84
C ALA A 645 53.64 7.02 65.22
N VAL A 646 52.76 6.32 65.94
CA VAL A 646 53.05 5.74 67.26
C VAL A 646 54.12 4.64 67.15
N ASP A 647 54.03 3.74 66.17
CA ASP A 647 55.04 2.69 65.97
C ASP A 647 56.37 3.26 65.44
N ALA A 648 56.37 4.39 64.73
CA ALA A 648 57.59 5.08 64.31
C ALA A 648 58.28 5.76 65.50
N PHE A 649 57.52 6.48 66.33
CA PHE A 649 57.97 7.06 67.61
C PHE A 649 58.60 6.00 68.51
N HIS A 650 57.93 4.85 68.69
CA HIS A 650 58.39 3.81 69.60
C HIS A 650 59.69 3.12 69.13
N ARG A 651 59.82 2.85 67.82
CA ARG A 651 61.04 2.26 67.22
C ARG A 651 62.22 3.24 67.19
N GLY A 652 61.96 4.53 67.00
CA GLY A 652 62.99 5.57 67.09
C GLY A 652 63.56 5.72 68.50
N ALA A 653 62.69 5.73 69.52
CA ALA A 653 63.10 5.82 70.92
C ALA A 653 63.92 4.59 71.37
N ALA A 654 63.45 3.38 71.09
CA ALA A 654 64.10 2.15 71.57
C ALA A 654 65.54 1.98 71.06
N LEU A 655 65.81 2.30 69.78
CA LEU A 655 67.12 2.07 69.17
C LEU A 655 68.23 2.99 69.71
N GLN A 656 67.95 4.26 70.02
CA GLN A 656 69.00 5.16 70.52
C GLN A 656 69.31 4.95 72.01
N ILE A 657 68.32 4.54 72.81
CA ILE A 657 68.54 4.19 74.22
C ILE A 657 69.47 2.97 74.35
N GLN A 658 69.44 2.04 73.38
CA GLN A 658 70.25 0.81 73.39
C GLN A 658 71.73 1.01 72.99
N GLU A 659 72.07 2.11 72.30
CA GLU A 659 73.45 2.49 71.96
C GLU A 659 74.05 3.51 72.95
N ALA A 660 73.23 4.37 73.58
CA ALA A 660 73.68 5.27 74.64
C ALA A 660 74.24 4.55 75.88
N ALA A 661 73.89 3.28 76.04
CA ALA A 661 74.34 2.39 77.10
C ALA A 661 75.45 1.43 76.61
N LYS A 662 76.48 1.94 75.89
CA LYS A 662 77.40 1.07 75.11
C LYS A 662 78.84 1.49 74.75
N THR A 663 79.39 2.71 74.78
CA THR A 663 79.35 3.87 75.70
C THR A 663 80.17 3.68 76.99
N ALA A 664 79.57 3.74 78.19
CA ALA A 664 80.31 3.94 79.44
C ALA A 664 80.85 2.67 80.18
N ILE A 665 80.72 1.44 79.66
CA ILE A 665 81.29 0.17 80.23
C ILE A 665 82.78 0.17 79.99
N GLY A 666 83.14 0.36 78.71
CA GLY A 666 84.51 0.16 78.25
C GLY A 666 85.48 1.09 78.99
N ALA A 667 84.99 2.26 79.42
CA ALA A 667 85.69 3.21 80.25
C ALA A 667 85.59 2.91 81.77
N ALA A 668 84.43 2.48 82.28
CA ALA A 668 84.23 2.25 83.72
C ALA A 668 85.01 1.04 84.27
N VAL A 669 85.13 -0.04 83.50
CA VAL A 669 85.63 -1.33 83.98
C VAL A 669 87.16 -1.38 84.17
N ASP A 670 87.92 -0.82 83.23
CA ASP A 670 89.23 -1.41 82.90
C ASP A 670 90.42 -0.93 83.75
N LYS A 671 90.31 0.21 84.47
CA LYS A 671 91.49 0.87 85.10
C LYS A 671 91.45 1.29 86.57
N PHE A 672 90.34 1.14 87.30
CA PHE A 672 90.38 1.19 88.77
C PHE A 672 90.58 -0.18 89.44
N GLY A 673 90.47 -1.26 88.67
CA GLY A 673 90.41 -2.62 89.17
C GLY A 673 91.74 -3.33 89.46
N ARG A 674 92.55 -2.86 90.43
CA ARG A 674 93.22 -3.74 91.44
C ARG A 674 94.10 -3.04 92.52
N ASN A 675 93.68 -3.25 93.77
CA ASN A 675 94.51 -3.53 94.97
C ASN A 675 95.03 -2.40 95.90
N GLY A 676 94.10 -1.78 96.63
CA GLY A 676 94.24 -1.56 98.10
C GLY A 676 94.57 -0.12 98.57
N ILE A 677 94.27 0.28 99.82
CA ILE A 677 93.97 -0.43 101.09
C ILE A 677 93.06 0.49 101.97
N ILE A 678 92.61 0.03 103.16
CA ILE A 678 91.76 0.64 104.21
C ILE A 678 92.34 1.83 105.00
N VAL A 679 91.48 2.84 105.31
CA VAL A 679 91.65 4.31 105.61
C VAL A 679 92.86 5.10 105.06
N LYS A 680 93.91 4.38 104.65
CA LYS A 680 94.33 4.42 103.24
C LYS A 680 93.13 4.35 102.27
N ASP A 681 91.91 3.94 102.67
CA ASP A 681 90.61 3.97 101.98
C ASP A 681 89.95 5.36 101.97
N LEU A 682 90.24 6.26 102.92
CA LEU A 682 89.88 7.69 102.75
C LEU A 682 90.96 8.38 101.89
N LEU A 683 92.21 7.94 102.05
CA LEU A 683 93.30 8.16 101.10
C LEU A 683 93.16 7.37 99.77
N LYS A 684 92.09 6.57 99.59
CA LYS A 684 91.75 5.83 98.36
C LYS A 684 90.45 6.34 97.79
N GLN A 685 89.50 6.78 98.59
CA GLN A 685 88.48 7.73 98.14
C GLN A 685 89.21 8.97 97.56
N PHE A 686 90.31 9.39 98.18
CA PHE A 686 91.21 10.40 97.60
C PHE A 686 92.08 9.89 96.43
N HIS A 687 92.90 8.82 96.56
CA HIS A 687 93.69 8.33 95.41
C HIS A 687 92.81 7.91 94.21
N THR A 688 91.56 7.47 94.42
CA THR A 688 90.59 7.18 93.34
C THR A 688 90.11 8.46 92.68
N SER A 689 89.87 9.55 93.41
CA SER A 689 89.67 10.87 92.78
C SER A 689 90.95 11.35 92.05
N GLU A 690 92.13 11.19 92.66
CA GLU A 690 93.42 11.66 92.11
C GLU A 690 93.82 10.92 90.81
N GLN A 691 93.69 9.60 90.78
CA GLN A 691 93.98 8.79 89.58
C GLN A 691 92.94 9.02 88.47
N ALA A 692 91.68 9.32 88.81
CA ALA A 692 90.64 9.61 87.81
C ALA A 692 90.96 10.90 87.04
N LEU A 693 91.37 11.95 87.74
CA LEU A 693 91.77 13.22 87.12
C LEU A 693 92.96 13.06 86.16
N ARG A 694 93.96 12.23 86.50
CA ARG A 694 95.09 11.95 85.59
C ARG A 694 94.71 11.12 84.36
N PHE A 695 93.60 10.38 84.36
CA PHE A 695 93.16 9.60 83.20
C PHE A 695 92.31 10.43 82.24
N ALA A 696 91.42 11.28 82.76
CA ALA A 696 90.55 12.14 81.94
C ALA A 696 91.36 13.08 81.01
N VAL A 697 92.48 13.62 81.49
CA VAL A 697 93.40 14.47 80.69
C VAL A 697 93.93 13.75 79.44
N HIS A 698 94.07 12.41 79.47
CA HIS A 698 94.59 11.63 78.35
C HIS A 698 93.51 11.34 77.27
N GLU A 699 92.27 11.02 77.64
CA GLU A 699 91.22 10.76 76.64
C GLU A 699 90.84 12.02 75.86
N ILE A 700 90.84 13.17 76.53
CA ILE A 700 90.57 14.48 75.91
C ILE A 700 91.57 14.81 74.80
N GLN A 701 92.84 14.37 74.91
CA GLN A 701 93.85 14.54 73.86
C GLN A 701 93.60 13.67 72.62
N GLU A 702 92.87 12.55 72.72
CA GLU A 702 92.45 11.73 71.57
C GLU A 702 91.17 12.25 70.92
N GLU A 703 90.17 12.68 71.70
CA GLU A 703 88.97 13.33 71.14
C GLU A 703 89.30 14.61 70.37
N LEU A 704 90.29 15.38 70.85
CA LEU A 704 90.83 16.54 70.12
C LEU A 704 91.43 16.19 68.74
N LYS A 705 91.85 14.94 68.49
CA LYS A 705 92.26 14.47 67.16
C LYS A 705 91.06 14.13 66.28
N LYS A 706 90.01 13.52 66.85
CA LYS A 706 88.77 13.19 66.12
C LYS A 706 88.01 14.46 65.69
N LEU A 707 87.94 15.47 66.57
CA LEU A 707 87.34 16.78 66.30
C LEU A 707 87.91 17.48 65.05
N LYS A 708 89.22 17.35 64.78
CA LYS A 708 89.87 17.93 63.58
C LYS A 708 89.36 17.34 62.25
N LEU A 709 88.71 16.16 62.26
CA LEU A 709 88.23 15.50 61.04
C LEU A 709 86.77 15.84 60.67
N LEU A 710 85.94 16.27 61.63
CA LEU A 710 84.52 16.58 61.40
C LEU A 710 84.25 17.57 60.25
N PRO A 711 85.01 18.67 60.05
CA PRO A 711 84.78 19.60 58.94
C PRO A 711 84.85 18.97 57.55
N THR A 712 85.54 17.83 57.40
CA THR A 712 85.62 17.07 56.14
C THR A 712 84.41 16.16 55.97
N ALA A 713 83.97 15.48 57.03
CA ALA A 713 82.75 14.66 57.01
C ALA A 713 81.49 15.51 56.73
N VAL A 714 81.35 16.67 57.38
CA VAL A 714 80.24 17.61 57.12
C VAL A 714 80.26 18.14 55.68
N ARG A 715 81.44 18.30 55.06
CA ARG A 715 81.53 18.60 53.63
C ARG A 715 80.98 17.45 52.78
N GLN A 716 81.41 16.21 53.02
CA GLN A 716 80.98 15.04 52.26
C GLN A 716 79.46 14.79 52.38
N ILE A 717 78.89 15.01 53.57
CA ILE A 717 77.43 14.95 53.79
C ILE A 717 76.73 16.09 53.04
N GLY A 718 77.28 17.31 53.03
CA GLY A 718 76.75 18.42 52.23
C GLY A 718 76.82 18.18 50.71
N ASP A 719 77.90 17.58 50.21
CA ASP A 719 78.07 17.18 48.81
C ASP A 719 77.10 16.02 48.45
N SER A 720 76.81 15.10 49.37
CA SER A 720 75.77 14.05 49.22
C SER A 720 74.34 14.60 49.25
N ALA A 721 74.05 15.56 50.14
CA ALA A 721 72.78 16.28 50.17
C ALA A 721 72.57 17.10 48.87
N SER A 722 73.64 17.71 48.34
CA SER A 722 73.65 18.37 47.03
C SER A 722 73.24 17.40 45.90
N HIS A 723 73.85 16.22 45.85
CA HIS A 723 73.51 15.19 44.85
C HIS A 723 72.09 14.61 45.02
N THR A 724 71.62 14.50 46.27
CA THR A 724 70.25 14.09 46.59
C THR A 724 69.24 15.13 46.10
N MET A 725 69.53 16.42 46.26
CA MET A 725 68.71 17.52 45.74
C MET A 725 68.73 17.60 44.21
N ASP A 726 69.86 17.34 43.53
CA ASP A 726 69.89 17.20 42.06
C ASP A 726 69.03 16.01 41.59
N THR A 727 69.11 14.88 42.31
CA THR A 727 68.27 13.70 42.03
C THR A 727 66.79 13.99 42.26
N LEU A 728 66.44 14.80 43.26
CA LEU A 728 65.07 15.24 43.49
C LEU A 728 64.58 16.21 42.40
N LYS A 729 65.40 17.20 42.00
CA LYS A 729 65.11 18.11 40.87
C LYS A 729 64.84 17.30 39.60
N ARG A 730 65.72 16.35 39.25
CA ARG A 730 65.56 15.46 38.10
C ARG A 730 64.29 14.60 38.20
N LYS A 731 63.99 13.98 39.35
CA LYS A 731 62.77 13.20 39.53
C LYS A 731 61.50 14.05 39.34
N ILE A 732 61.49 15.29 39.81
CA ILE A 732 60.38 16.23 39.60
C ILE A 732 60.27 16.62 38.11
N GLN A 733 61.40 16.81 37.41
CA GLN A 733 61.41 17.03 35.95
C GLN A 733 60.85 15.84 35.18
N GLU A 734 61.31 14.61 35.47
CA GLU A 734 60.80 13.38 34.84
C GLU A 734 59.30 13.16 35.10
N ILE A 735 58.80 13.52 36.30
CA ILE A 735 57.37 13.50 36.62
C ILE A 735 56.62 14.57 35.82
N SER A 736 57.16 15.79 35.73
CA SER A 736 56.60 16.88 34.92
C SER A 736 56.49 16.51 33.44
N GLU A 737 57.53 15.90 32.87
CA GLU A 737 57.56 15.40 31.49
C GLU A 737 56.54 14.28 31.26
N LYS A 738 56.41 13.34 32.20
CA LYS A 738 55.37 12.29 32.15
C LYS A 738 53.97 12.90 32.21
N ILE A 739 53.74 13.93 33.02
CA ILE A 739 52.46 14.68 33.07
C ILE A 739 52.21 15.44 31.77
N ASN A 740 53.23 16.08 31.17
CA ASN A 740 53.11 16.78 29.89
C ASN A 740 52.61 15.86 28.77
N ILE A 741 53.00 14.58 28.78
CA ILE A 741 52.58 13.56 27.81
C ILE A 741 51.12 13.11 28.04
N ILE A 742 50.55 13.31 29.23
CA ILE A 742 49.14 12.96 29.51
C ILE A 742 48.18 13.89 28.78
N LEU A 743 48.40 15.21 28.78
CA LEU A 743 47.45 16.17 28.20
C LEU A 743 47.14 15.91 26.71
N PRO A 744 48.12 15.73 25.80
CA PRO A 744 47.86 15.36 24.41
C PRO A 744 47.17 13.99 24.25
N LYS A 745 47.44 13.03 25.13
CA LYS A 745 46.75 11.72 25.13
C LYS A 745 45.29 11.85 25.57
N VAL A 746 45.00 12.71 26.54
CA VAL A 746 43.64 13.03 26.98
C VAL A 746 42.88 13.78 25.89
N GLU A 747 43.52 14.70 25.17
CA GLU A 747 42.91 15.31 23.97
C GLU A 747 42.67 14.32 22.84
N ALA A 748 43.59 13.40 22.59
CA ALA A 748 43.41 12.34 21.59
C ALA A 748 42.24 11.41 21.97
N ALA A 749 42.13 11.02 23.23
CA ALA A 749 41.00 10.26 23.75
C ALA A 749 39.69 11.06 23.65
N ASP A 750 39.68 12.32 24.08
CA ASP A 750 38.52 13.22 24.00
C ASP A 750 38.01 13.40 22.57
N LYS A 751 38.92 13.52 21.59
CA LYS A 751 38.62 13.53 20.15
C LYS A 751 38.11 12.17 19.66
N ALA A 752 38.73 11.06 20.05
CA ALA A 752 38.29 9.72 19.68
C ALA A 752 36.89 9.40 20.22
N PHE A 753 36.61 9.70 21.49
CA PHE A 753 35.27 9.56 22.07
C PHE A 753 34.26 10.51 21.43
N ASN A 754 34.62 11.76 21.09
CA ASN A 754 33.71 12.64 20.32
C ASN A 754 33.38 12.03 18.94
N SER A 755 34.38 11.49 18.25
CA SER A 755 34.18 10.82 16.95
C SER A 755 33.31 9.57 17.09
N ALA A 756 33.51 8.75 18.13
CA ALA A 756 32.68 7.58 18.41
C ALA A 756 31.24 7.96 18.80
N ILE A 757 31.06 9.00 19.63
CA ILE A 757 29.73 9.52 19.99
C ILE A 757 29.02 10.05 18.76
N SER A 758 29.64 10.88 17.92
CA SER A 758 28.97 11.38 16.71
C SER A 758 28.83 10.34 15.60
N GLN A 759 29.61 9.25 15.63
CA GLN A 759 29.29 8.04 14.85
C GLN A 759 28.06 7.32 15.41
N LEU A 760 27.87 7.23 16.73
CA LEU A 760 26.65 6.66 17.34
C LEU A 760 25.41 7.55 17.13
N GLU A 761 25.53 8.87 17.28
CA GLU A 761 24.48 9.84 16.94
C GLU A 761 24.06 9.68 15.48
N LYS A 762 25.05 9.60 14.57
CA LYS A 762 24.78 9.35 13.17
C LYS A 762 24.18 7.97 12.94
N SER A 763 24.67 6.89 13.55
CA SER A 763 24.11 5.54 13.35
C SER A 763 22.71 5.37 13.92
N GLN A 764 22.38 6.01 15.05
CA GLN A 764 21.02 6.06 15.59
C GLN A 764 20.11 6.83 14.62
N LYS A 765 20.56 7.98 14.10
CA LYS A 765 19.77 8.76 13.15
C LYS A 765 19.61 8.05 11.81
N ASP A 766 20.70 7.59 11.20
CA ASP A 766 20.67 6.84 9.95
C ASP A 766 19.77 5.61 10.09
N ALA A 767 19.79 4.89 11.21
CA ALA A 767 18.87 3.78 11.49
C ALA A 767 17.41 4.23 11.67
N ARG A 768 17.17 5.36 12.34
CA ARG A 768 15.83 5.96 12.52
C ARG A 768 15.24 6.42 11.20
N ASP A 769 16.01 7.17 10.41
CA ASP A 769 15.61 7.67 9.09
C ASP A 769 15.41 6.48 8.12
N THR A 770 16.32 5.51 8.09
CA THR A 770 16.19 4.28 7.29
C THR A 770 14.97 3.46 7.70
N ALA A 771 14.70 3.29 8.99
CA ALA A 771 13.54 2.51 9.45
C ALA A 771 12.21 3.24 9.15
N ASN A 772 12.14 4.56 9.32
CA ASN A 772 10.97 5.34 8.92
C ASN A 772 10.77 5.28 7.39
N MET A 773 11.85 5.37 6.60
CA MET A 773 11.82 5.23 5.14
C MET A 773 11.32 3.84 4.72
N ILE A 774 11.91 2.76 5.24
CA ILE A 774 11.50 1.38 4.94
C ILE A 774 10.07 1.09 5.39
N LEU A 775 9.59 1.66 6.51
CA LEU A 775 8.18 1.52 6.91
C LEU A 775 7.22 2.23 5.94
N GLN A 776 7.59 3.40 5.40
CA GLN A 776 6.80 4.10 4.39
C GLN A 776 6.90 3.42 3.01
N GLU A 777 8.07 2.92 2.61
CA GLU A 777 8.23 2.07 1.42
C GLU A 777 7.41 0.78 1.54
N ALA A 778 7.41 0.12 2.69
CA ALA A 778 6.62 -1.08 2.95
C ALA A 778 5.11 -0.77 2.94
N LYS A 779 4.66 0.35 3.54
CA LYS A 779 3.28 0.82 3.41
C LYS A 779 2.89 1.01 1.95
N ILE A 780 3.70 1.74 1.19
CA ILE A 780 3.44 2.06 -0.22
C ILE A 780 3.44 0.79 -1.07
N ASP A 781 4.41 -0.12 -0.90
CA ASP A 781 4.49 -1.38 -1.64
C ASP A 781 3.35 -2.34 -1.26
N LEU A 782 2.97 -2.46 0.02
CA LEU A 782 1.81 -3.25 0.44
C LEU A 782 0.50 -2.67 -0.11
N GLN A 783 0.27 -1.36 0.00
CA GLN A 783 -0.93 -0.71 -0.56
C GLN A 783 -0.95 -0.79 -2.10
N MET A 784 0.21 -0.69 -2.77
CA MET A 784 0.32 -0.94 -4.23
C MET A 784 0.06 -2.40 -4.59
N ARG A 785 0.51 -3.37 -3.79
CA ARG A 785 0.24 -4.80 -4.00
C ARG A 785 -1.24 -5.10 -3.84
N VAL A 786 -1.89 -4.55 -2.81
CA VAL A 786 -3.35 -4.65 -2.63
C VAL A 786 -4.06 -4.09 -3.85
N ARG A 787 -3.81 -2.81 -4.20
CA ARG A 787 -4.41 -2.17 -5.37
C ARG A 787 -4.19 -2.98 -6.66
N ARG A 788 -2.94 -3.32 -7.01
CA ARG A 788 -2.63 -4.12 -8.21
C ARG A 788 -3.29 -5.49 -8.21
N SER A 789 -3.39 -6.17 -7.07
CA SER A 789 -4.01 -7.50 -7.00
C SER A 789 -5.53 -7.43 -7.18
N PHE A 790 -6.18 -6.41 -6.62
CA PHE A 790 -7.62 -6.21 -6.80
C PHE A 790 -7.97 -5.62 -8.17
N THR A 791 -7.18 -4.69 -8.72
CA THR A 791 -7.32 -4.24 -10.12
C THR A 791 -7.15 -5.41 -11.07
N LEU A 792 -6.11 -6.25 -10.92
CA LEU A 792 -5.93 -7.43 -11.76
C LEU A 792 -7.07 -8.45 -11.59
N LEU A 793 -7.62 -8.61 -10.38
CA LEU A 793 -8.78 -9.48 -10.15
C LEU A 793 -10.05 -8.91 -10.81
N GLU A 794 -10.23 -7.60 -10.76
CA GLU A 794 -11.35 -6.89 -11.42
C GLU A 794 -11.23 -6.98 -12.95
N GLU A 795 -10.06 -6.67 -13.52
CA GLU A 795 -9.73 -6.85 -14.94
C GLU A 795 -10.04 -8.29 -15.41
N ASN A 796 -9.57 -9.30 -14.66
CA ASN A 796 -9.85 -10.70 -15.02
C ASN A 796 -11.35 -11.03 -14.94
N VAL A 797 -12.08 -10.50 -13.95
CA VAL A 797 -13.53 -10.68 -13.81
C VAL A 797 -14.30 -9.96 -14.93
N GLN A 798 -13.90 -8.75 -15.31
CA GLN A 798 -14.42 -7.98 -16.44
C GLN A 798 -14.19 -8.74 -17.77
N ILE A 799 -12.99 -9.25 -18.00
CA ILE A 799 -12.63 -10.06 -19.19
C ILE A 799 -13.44 -11.36 -19.21
N MET A 800 -13.54 -12.08 -18.08
CA MET A 800 -14.31 -13.33 -17.98
C MET A 800 -15.81 -13.12 -18.20
N PHE A 801 -16.38 -12.03 -17.68
CA PHE A 801 -17.78 -11.66 -17.89
C PHE A 801 -18.05 -11.36 -19.37
N ASN A 802 -17.24 -10.49 -20.00
CA ASN A 802 -17.36 -10.19 -21.43
C ASN A 802 -17.19 -11.45 -22.29
N ALA A 803 -16.18 -12.29 -22.01
CA ALA A 803 -15.95 -13.53 -22.73
C ALA A 803 -17.12 -14.53 -22.59
N GLN A 804 -17.69 -14.67 -21.39
CA GLN A 804 -18.89 -15.49 -21.17
C GLN A 804 -20.08 -14.94 -21.98
N LYS A 805 -20.32 -13.63 -21.96
CA LYS A 805 -21.47 -13.05 -22.67
C LYS A 805 -21.29 -13.03 -24.19
N LYS A 806 -20.06 -12.87 -24.69
CA LYS A 806 -19.70 -13.15 -26.10
C LYS A 806 -19.93 -14.62 -26.49
N ALA A 807 -19.67 -15.58 -25.60
CA ALA A 807 -19.92 -17.01 -25.86
C ALA A 807 -21.43 -17.36 -25.86
N GLU A 808 -22.20 -16.82 -24.92
CA GLU A 808 -23.68 -16.92 -24.90
C GLU A 808 -24.29 -16.27 -26.16
N LEU A 809 -23.83 -15.07 -26.54
CA LEU A 809 -24.20 -14.41 -27.79
C LEU A 809 -23.84 -15.26 -29.01
N LYS A 810 -22.70 -15.95 -29.01
CA LYS A 810 -22.28 -16.82 -30.12
C LYS A 810 -23.22 -18.02 -30.29
N ALA A 811 -23.72 -18.60 -29.20
CA ALA A 811 -24.73 -19.65 -29.26
C ALA A 811 -26.07 -19.14 -29.82
N LEU A 812 -26.50 -17.93 -29.42
CA LEU A 812 -27.65 -17.23 -30.00
C LEU A 812 -27.45 -16.98 -31.51
N GLN A 813 -26.29 -16.44 -31.92
CA GLN A 813 -25.94 -16.16 -33.32
C GLN A 813 -25.98 -17.42 -34.19
N ASN A 814 -25.32 -18.51 -33.75
CA ASN A 814 -25.29 -19.78 -34.49
C ASN A 814 -26.70 -20.37 -34.68
N SER A 815 -27.55 -20.25 -33.66
CA SER A 815 -28.95 -20.67 -33.72
C SER A 815 -29.74 -19.82 -34.72
N ILE A 816 -29.67 -18.50 -34.61
CA ILE A 816 -30.39 -17.56 -35.48
C ILE A 816 -29.95 -17.68 -36.94
N ALA A 817 -28.65 -17.85 -37.19
CA ALA A 817 -28.10 -18.13 -38.52
C ALA A 817 -28.59 -19.46 -39.12
N THR A 818 -29.09 -20.39 -38.30
CA THR A 818 -29.67 -21.67 -38.74
C THR A 818 -31.17 -21.55 -39.05
N TYR A 819 -31.94 -20.78 -38.26
CA TYR A 819 -33.40 -20.69 -38.40
C TYR A 819 -33.88 -19.60 -39.36
N ILE A 820 -33.18 -18.45 -39.49
CA ILE A 820 -33.58 -17.40 -40.44
C ILE A 820 -33.60 -17.89 -41.90
N PRO A 821 -32.56 -18.59 -42.41
CA PRO A 821 -32.60 -19.13 -43.77
C PRO A 821 -33.73 -20.14 -43.99
N GLN A 822 -34.14 -20.89 -42.96
CA GLN A 822 -35.29 -21.79 -43.04
C GLN A 822 -36.62 -21.02 -43.13
N ILE A 823 -36.77 -19.93 -42.37
CA ILE A 823 -37.94 -19.05 -42.42
C ILE A 823 -38.04 -18.38 -43.80
N GLN A 824 -36.94 -17.79 -44.29
CA GLN A 824 -36.83 -17.22 -45.64
C GLN A 824 -37.13 -18.27 -46.74
N ALA A 825 -36.63 -19.51 -46.60
CA ALA A 825 -36.89 -20.59 -47.56
C ALA A 825 -38.36 -21.04 -47.57
N ILE A 826 -39.01 -21.16 -46.41
CA ILE A 826 -40.44 -21.47 -46.30
C ILE A 826 -41.27 -20.37 -46.97
N ILE A 827 -40.98 -19.10 -46.67
CA ILE A 827 -41.63 -17.92 -47.27
C ILE A 827 -41.44 -17.88 -48.79
N THR A 828 -40.22 -18.17 -49.27
CA THR A 828 -39.90 -18.21 -50.70
C THR A 828 -40.64 -19.33 -51.42
N ALA A 829 -40.66 -20.53 -50.84
CA ALA A 829 -41.40 -21.66 -51.40
C ALA A 829 -42.91 -21.39 -51.44
N ASP A 830 -43.47 -20.79 -50.40
CA ASP A 830 -44.90 -20.42 -50.32
C ASP A 830 -45.29 -19.32 -51.32
N SER A 831 -44.45 -18.29 -51.52
CA SER A 831 -44.61 -17.33 -52.63
C SER A 831 -44.48 -17.96 -54.03
N ALA A 832 -43.71 -19.05 -54.17
CA ALA A 832 -43.47 -19.73 -55.44
C ALA A 832 -44.52 -20.81 -55.78
N SER A 833 -45.41 -21.16 -54.85
CA SER A 833 -46.36 -22.28 -54.95
C SER A 833 -47.81 -21.86 -54.67
N GLY A 834 -48.75 -22.78 -54.87
CA GLY A 834 -50.18 -22.54 -54.65
C GLY A 834 -50.71 -21.38 -55.48
N LEU A 835 -51.84 -20.82 -55.04
CA LEU A 835 -52.49 -19.71 -55.73
C LEU A 835 -51.66 -18.41 -55.68
N LYS A 836 -50.76 -18.25 -54.69
CA LYS A 836 -49.75 -17.18 -54.66
C LYS A 836 -48.81 -17.30 -55.86
N GLY A 837 -48.23 -18.48 -56.07
CA GLY A 837 -47.43 -18.84 -57.25
C GLY A 837 -48.19 -18.56 -58.55
N LEU A 838 -49.43 -19.02 -58.68
CA LEU A 838 -50.25 -18.81 -59.88
C LEU A 838 -50.47 -17.32 -60.16
N MET A 839 -50.81 -16.54 -59.14
CA MET A 839 -50.99 -15.08 -59.24
C MET A 839 -49.67 -14.37 -59.58
N ASN A 840 -48.54 -14.86 -59.06
CA ASN A 840 -47.20 -14.36 -59.42
C ASN A 840 -46.89 -14.65 -60.89
N LYS A 841 -47.09 -15.87 -61.40
CA LYS A 841 -46.93 -16.20 -62.83
C LYS A 841 -47.89 -15.41 -63.73
N LEU A 842 -49.13 -15.17 -63.30
CA LEU A 842 -50.11 -14.36 -64.03
C LEU A 842 -49.70 -12.88 -64.09
N SER A 843 -49.26 -12.31 -62.96
CA SER A 843 -48.69 -10.96 -62.85
C SER A 843 -47.48 -10.80 -63.78
N ASP A 844 -46.59 -11.78 -63.78
CA ASP A 844 -45.43 -11.85 -64.67
C ASP A 844 -45.80 -11.97 -66.15
N THR A 845 -46.83 -12.75 -66.48
CA THR A 845 -47.32 -12.84 -67.85
C THR A 845 -47.82 -11.47 -68.32
N PHE A 846 -48.57 -10.73 -67.49
CA PHE A 846 -48.98 -9.36 -67.80
C PHE A 846 -47.83 -8.34 -67.90
N LYS A 847 -46.64 -8.62 -67.34
CA LYS A 847 -45.42 -7.80 -67.53
C LYS A 847 -44.76 -8.09 -68.88
N LYS A 848 -44.84 -9.33 -69.38
CA LYS A 848 -44.15 -9.84 -70.58
C LYS A 848 -45.02 -9.69 -71.83
N GLU A 849 -46.28 -10.11 -71.75
CA GLU A 849 -47.26 -10.15 -72.85
C GLU A 849 -48.42 -9.17 -72.59
N THR A 850 -48.46 -8.06 -73.34
CA THR A 850 -49.49 -7.03 -73.13
C THR A 850 -50.75 -7.28 -73.96
N LEU A 851 -51.88 -7.41 -73.25
CA LEU A 851 -53.23 -7.51 -73.83
C LEU A 851 -53.90 -6.14 -74.07
N GLN A 852 -53.11 -5.06 -74.15
CA GLN A 852 -53.61 -3.69 -74.37
C GLN A 852 -53.71 -3.32 -75.87
N ASN A 853 -54.49 -2.27 -76.15
CA ASN A 853 -54.80 -1.73 -77.47
C ASN A 853 -55.38 -2.79 -78.43
N MET A 854 -56.25 -3.67 -77.92
CA MET A 854 -56.91 -4.73 -78.68
C MET A 854 -58.33 -4.38 -79.15
N SER A 855 -58.96 -3.33 -78.61
CA SER A 855 -60.34 -2.95 -78.97
C SER A 855 -60.53 -2.68 -80.46
N HIS A 856 -59.46 -2.27 -81.17
CA HIS A 856 -59.47 -1.93 -82.60
C HIS A 856 -58.99 -3.08 -83.52
N LEU A 857 -58.49 -4.19 -82.97
CA LEU A 857 -57.92 -5.28 -83.78
C LEU A 857 -59.02 -6.15 -84.42
N ASP A 858 -58.64 -6.84 -85.49
CA ASP A 858 -59.44 -7.94 -86.02
C ASP A 858 -59.30 -9.20 -85.15
N LEU A 859 -60.10 -10.23 -85.45
CA LEU A 859 -60.05 -11.48 -84.69
C LEU A 859 -58.73 -12.26 -84.89
N LYS A 860 -58.08 -12.13 -86.06
CA LYS A 860 -56.86 -12.88 -86.41
C LYS A 860 -55.67 -12.41 -85.59
N ILE A 861 -55.48 -11.10 -85.46
CA ILE A 861 -54.42 -10.49 -84.64
C ILE A 861 -54.78 -10.63 -83.15
N SER A 862 -56.05 -10.55 -82.79
CA SER A 862 -56.48 -10.79 -81.40
C SER A 862 -56.20 -12.23 -80.96
N ALA A 863 -56.45 -13.22 -81.81
CA ALA A 863 -56.18 -14.63 -81.52
C ALA A 863 -54.68 -14.90 -81.33
N ASP A 864 -53.81 -14.35 -82.18
CA ASP A 864 -52.35 -14.42 -82.05
C ASP A 864 -51.84 -13.83 -80.73
N ARG A 865 -52.38 -12.68 -80.29
CA ARG A 865 -52.03 -12.09 -79.00
C ARG A 865 -52.54 -12.88 -77.80
N PHE A 866 -53.74 -13.44 -77.88
CA PHE A 866 -54.24 -14.35 -76.84
C PHE A 866 -53.41 -15.64 -76.78
N ASP A 867 -53.03 -16.21 -77.92
CA ASP A 867 -52.19 -17.41 -77.95
C ASP A 867 -50.84 -17.15 -77.29
N LYS A 868 -50.13 -16.06 -77.65
CA LYS A 868 -48.86 -15.69 -77.01
C LYS A 868 -48.99 -15.51 -75.50
N PHE A 869 -50.02 -14.79 -75.05
CA PHE A 869 -50.30 -14.63 -73.62
C PHE A 869 -50.57 -15.96 -72.91
N PHE A 870 -51.41 -16.83 -73.49
CA PHE A 870 -51.73 -18.12 -72.89
C PHE A 870 -50.53 -19.07 -72.93
N THR A 871 -49.88 -19.24 -74.08
CA THR A 871 -48.66 -20.05 -74.24
C THR A 871 -47.59 -19.60 -73.24
N LYS A 872 -47.37 -18.30 -73.05
CA LYS A 872 -46.43 -17.80 -72.03
C LYS A 872 -46.88 -18.10 -70.61
N PHE A 873 -48.15 -17.88 -70.28
CA PHE A 873 -48.72 -18.22 -68.96
C PHE A 873 -48.60 -19.72 -68.66
N PHE A 874 -48.97 -20.59 -69.60
CA PHE A 874 -48.91 -22.04 -69.43
C PHE A 874 -47.46 -22.55 -69.34
N VAL A 875 -46.50 -21.98 -70.07
CA VAL A 875 -45.07 -22.30 -69.91
C VAL A 875 -44.55 -21.86 -68.53
N ASP A 876 -44.80 -20.61 -68.14
CA ASP A 876 -44.35 -20.09 -66.83
C ASP A 876 -45.05 -20.81 -65.66
N LEU A 877 -46.28 -21.29 -65.84
CA LEU A 877 -47.03 -22.07 -64.86
C LEU A 877 -46.60 -23.56 -64.80
N LYS A 878 -46.28 -24.21 -65.93
CA LYS A 878 -45.70 -25.58 -65.94
C LYS A 878 -44.37 -25.67 -65.16
N SER A 879 -43.71 -24.53 -64.87
CA SER A 879 -42.52 -24.44 -64.01
C SER A 879 -42.81 -24.30 -62.50
N GLN A 880 -44.07 -24.36 -62.07
CA GLN A 880 -44.45 -24.21 -60.66
C GLN A 880 -44.27 -25.54 -59.89
N PRO A 881 -43.60 -25.55 -58.71
CA PRO A 881 -43.15 -26.79 -58.07
C PRO A 881 -44.26 -27.70 -57.53
N ASP A 882 -45.46 -27.18 -57.27
CA ASP A 882 -46.60 -27.92 -56.73
C ASP A 882 -47.65 -28.32 -57.80
N LEU A 883 -47.23 -28.37 -59.07
CA LEU A 883 -48.11 -28.61 -60.21
C LEU A 883 -47.59 -29.76 -61.09
N SER A 884 -48.47 -30.73 -61.40
CA SER A 884 -48.18 -31.79 -62.39
C SER A 884 -48.29 -31.21 -63.82
N PRO A 885 -47.20 -31.12 -64.60
CA PRO A 885 -47.23 -30.48 -65.92
C PRO A 885 -47.97 -31.29 -66.99
N ASP A 886 -47.99 -32.61 -66.82
CA ASP A 886 -48.53 -33.57 -67.81
C ASP A 886 -50.04 -33.43 -67.97
N ARG A 887 -50.77 -33.21 -66.86
CA ARG A 887 -52.23 -33.01 -66.88
C ARG A 887 -52.63 -31.66 -67.48
N LEU A 888 -51.76 -30.66 -67.39
CA LEU A 888 -52.02 -29.32 -67.92
C LEU A 888 -51.73 -29.20 -69.41
N THR A 889 -50.80 -30.02 -69.93
CA THR A 889 -50.34 -29.97 -71.32
C THR A 889 -51.47 -30.19 -72.33
N PRO A 890 -52.30 -31.24 -72.27
CA PRO A 890 -53.43 -31.41 -73.19
C PRO A 890 -54.42 -30.23 -73.22
N LEU A 891 -54.65 -29.56 -72.08
CA LEU A 891 -55.54 -28.39 -72.03
C LEU A 891 -54.91 -27.17 -72.72
N ALA A 892 -53.63 -26.91 -72.45
CA ALA A 892 -52.88 -25.81 -73.05
C ALA A 892 -52.78 -25.99 -74.57
N ASP A 893 -52.43 -27.21 -75.02
CA ASP A 893 -52.24 -27.54 -76.42
C ASP A 893 -53.58 -27.49 -77.19
N ALA A 894 -54.69 -27.90 -76.58
CA ALA A 894 -56.03 -27.76 -77.16
C ALA A 894 -56.47 -26.29 -77.26
N LEU A 895 -56.15 -25.46 -76.26
CA LEU A 895 -56.44 -24.02 -76.29
C LEU A 895 -55.63 -23.29 -77.35
N SER A 896 -54.33 -23.58 -77.47
CA SER A 896 -53.47 -23.02 -78.52
C SER A 896 -53.88 -23.50 -79.91
N SER A 897 -54.26 -24.78 -80.05
CA SER A 897 -54.83 -25.31 -81.30
C SER A 897 -56.12 -24.59 -81.71
N LEU A 898 -57.00 -24.24 -80.75
CA LEU A 898 -58.20 -23.45 -81.01
C LEU A 898 -57.85 -22.03 -81.45
N LEU A 899 -56.96 -21.33 -80.73
CA LEU A 899 -56.57 -19.95 -81.05
C LEU A 899 -55.85 -19.85 -82.40
N SER A 900 -54.97 -20.81 -82.71
CA SER A 900 -54.34 -20.98 -84.02
C SER A 900 -55.38 -21.22 -85.12
N THR A 901 -56.38 -22.08 -84.88
CA THR A 901 -57.46 -22.30 -85.85
C THR A 901 -58.32 -21.05 -86.03
N MET A 902 -58.51 -20.23 -85.00
CA MET A 902 -59.20 -18.93 -85.09
C MET A 902 -58.37 -17.86 -85.82
N HIS A 903 -57.03 -17.95 -85.78
CA HIS A 903 -56.13 -17.08 -86.56
C HIS A 903 -56.33 -17.28 -88.07
N ASP A 904 -56.55 -18.51 -88.54
CA ASP A 904 -56.78 -18.78 -89.96
C ASP A 904 -58.26 -18.74 -90.36
N GLN A 905 -59.11 -19.44 -89.62
CA GLN A 905 -60.52 -19.68 -89.98
C GLN A 905 -61.52 -18.73 -89.28
N ARG A 906 -61.03 -17.74 -88.52
CA ARG A 906 -61.81 -16.72 -87.79
C ARG A 906 -62.73 -17.34 -86.72
N HIS A 907 -64.05 -17.28 -86.87
CA HIS A 907 -65.01 -17.73 -85.84
C HIS A 907 -66.10 -18.66 -86.39
N PHE A 908 -66.75 -18.28 -87.49
CA PHE A 908 -67.88 -19.03 -88.07
C PHE A 908 -67.48 -20.23 -88.96
N HIS A 909 -66.39 -20.94 -88.64
CA HIS A 909 -65.93 -22.11 -89.40
C HIS A 909 -66.06 -23.42 -88.62
N ALA A 910 -66.41 -24.51 -89.31
CA ALA A 910 -66.61 -25.82 -88.69
C ALA A 910 -65.35 -26.37 -87.99
N ASP A 911 -64.15 -26.00 -88.44
CA ASP A 911 -62.90 -26.36 -87.76
C ASP A 911 -62.78 -25.70 -86.38
N VAL A 912 -63.20 -24.42 -86.26
CA VAL A 912 -63.20 -23.69 -84.98
C VAL A 912 -64.18 -24.35 -84.03
N SER A 913 -65.39 -24.72 -84.48
CA SER A 913 -66.36 -25.46 -83.67
C SER A 913 -65.82 -26.83 -83.22
N ARG A 914 -65.11 -27.56 -84.09
CA ARG A 914 -64.46 -28.84 -83.72
C ARG A 914 -63.35 -28.63 -82.69
N LYS A 915 -62.48 -27.62 -82.85
CA LYS A 915 -61.42 -27.30 -81.88
C LYS A 915 -61.95 -26.76 -80.55
N LEU A 916 -63.11 -26.12 -80.56
CA LEU A 916 -63.82 -25.71 -79.35
C LEU A 916 -64.36 -26.94 -78.59
N ALA A 917 -64.89 -27.94 -79.30
CA ALA A 917 -65.30 -29.23 -78.71
C ALA A 917 -64.09 -30.07 -78.23
N ASP A 918 -62.94 -30.02 -78.93
CA ASP A 918 -61.68 -30.62 -78.45
C ASP A 918 -61.27 -30.01 -77.10
N LEU A 919 -61.36 -28.68 -76.97
CA LEU A 919 -61.05 -27.95 -75.74
C LEU A 919 -62.04 -28.29 -74.60
N GLN A 920 -63.34 -28.36 -74.88
CA GLN A 920 -64.33 -28.85 -73.91
C GLN A 920 -64.00 -30.28 -73.44
N THR A 921 -63.59 -31.14 -74.37
CA THR A 921 -63.19 -32.52 -74.05
C THR A 921 -61.99 -32.55 -73.10
N GLN A 922 -60.98 -31.69 -73.26
CA GLN A 922 -59.86 -31.62 -72.31
C GLN A 922 -60.25 -30.94 -70.99
N LEU A 923 -61.16 -29.96 -70.99
CA LEU A 923 -61.72 -29.37 -69.76
C LEU A 923 -62.44 -30.41 -68.90
N ASP A 924 -63.21 -31.30 -69.52
CA ASP A 924 -63.95 -32.34 -68.81
C ASP A 924 -63.06 -33.51 -68.39
N ARG A 925 -62.02 -33.84 -69.17
CA ARG A 925 -60.94 -34.76 -68.75
C ARG A 925 -60.07 -34.22 -67.62
N LEU A 926 -59.91 -32.91 -67.49
CA LEU A 926 -59.23 -32.28 -66.34
C LEU A 926 -60.14 -32.26 -65.09
N THR A 927 -60.99 -33.26 -64.91
CA THR A 927 -61.76 -33.49 -63.68
C THR A 927 -61.02 -34.54 -62.86
N PRO A 928 -60.71 -34.30 -61.56
CA PRO A 928 -60.15 -35.33 -60.70
C PRO A 928 -61.07 -36.57 -60.67
N SER A 929 -60.54 -37.76 -61.02
CA SER A 929 -61.24 -39.03 -60.78
C SER A 929 -61.01 -39.56 -59.37
N GLU A 930 -59.94 -39.12 -58.72
CA GLU A 930 -59.60 -39.45 -57.33
C GLU A 930 -59.29 -38.21 -56.50
N PHE A 931 -59.37 -38.30 -55.17
CA PHE A 931 -59.02 -37.17 -54.28
C PHE A 931 -57.55 -36.74 -54.40
N ALA A 932 -56.64 -37.70 -54.64
CA ALA A 932 -55.22 -37.42 -54.88
C ALA A 932 -54.96 -36.59 -56.16
N GLU A 933 -55.92 -36.56 -57.10
CA GLU A 933 -55.83 -35.77 -58.33
C GLU A 933 -56.36 -34.34 -58.19
N ALA A 934 -56.95 -33.98 -57.03
CA ALA A 934 -57.68 -32.73 -56.82
C ALA A 934 -56.80 -31.51 -56.51
N SER A 935 -55.93 -31.13 -57.45
CA SER A 935 -55.13 -29.91 -57.33
C SER A 935 -55.98 -28.64 -57.40
N PRO A 936 -55.93 -27.73 -56.39
CA PRO A 936 -56.58 -26.42 -56.44
C PRO A 936 -56.14 -25.60 -57.66
N LEU A 937 -54.86 -25.66 -58.04
CA LEU A 937 -54.32 -24.97 -59.22
C LEU A 937 -55.00 -25.42 -60.51
N LEU A 938 -55.11 -26.73 -60.73
CA LEU A 938 -55.78 -27.27 -61.91
C LEU A 938 -57.26 -26.86 -61.93
N ASN A 939 -57.92 -26.83 -60.78
CA ASN A 939 -59.31 -26.36 -60.65
C ASN A 939 -59.46 -24.87 -60.98
N VAL A 940 -58.58 -23.99 -60.49
CA VAL A 940 -58.61 -22.53 -60.79
C VAL A 940 -58.32 -22.26 -62.26
N VAL A 941 -57.31 -22.92 -62.86
CA VAL A 941 -57.01 -22.77 -64.29
C VAL A 941 -58.15 -23.33 -65.15
N LYS A 942 -58.73 -24.46 -64.77
CA LYS A 942 -59.92 -25.04 -65.41
C LYS A 942 -61.12 -24.10 -65.33
N ALA A 943 -61.38 -23.46 -64.19
CA ALA A 943 -62.44 -22.47 -64.05
C ALA A 943 -62.23 -21.29 -65.02
N GLY A 944 -60.99 -20.78 -65.12
CA GLY A 944 -60.60 -19.79 -66.12
C GLY A 944 -60.85 -20.25 -67.56
N VAL A 945 -60.26 -21.37 -67.98
CA VAL A 945 -60.36 -21.83 -69.38
C VAL A 945 -61.80 -22.26 -69.72
N ARG A 946 -62.57 -22.81 -68.78
CA ARG A 946 -64.00 -23.10 -68.96
C ARG A 946 -64.83 -21.82 -69.09
N ALA A 947 -64.54 -20.77 -68.32
CA ALA A 947 -65.18 -19.46 -68.49
C ALA A 947 -64.81 -18.78 -69.82
N PHE A 948 -63.58 -18.96 -70.32
CA PHE A 948 -63.18 -18.49 -71.65
C PHE A 948 -63.87 -19.27 -72.78
N HIS A 949 -63.86 -20.60 -72.70
CA HIS A 949 -64.60 -21.49 -73.60
C HIS A 949 -66.10 -21.14 -73.63
N GLY A 950 -66.71 -20.89 -72.46
CA GLY A 950 -68.12 -20.53 -72.34
C GLY A 950 -68.50 -19.21 -73.02
N GLU A 951 -67.57 -18.26 -73.17
CA GLU A 951 -67.80 -17.06 -73.99
C GLU A 951 -67.72 -17.37 -75.50
N LEU A 952 -66.77 -18.21 -75.92
CA LEU A 952 -66.63 -18.61 -77.34
C LEU A 952 -67.77 -19.52 -77.81
N ALA A 953 -68.29 -20.39 -76.93
CA ALA A 953 -69.38 -21.31 -77.21
C ALA A 953 -70.74 -20.64 -77.48
N LYS A 954 -70.84 -19.31 -77.29
CA LYS A 954 -72.02 -18.51 -77.67
C LYS A 954 -72.11 -18.21 -79.17
N GLN A 955 -71.09 -18.57 -79.96
CA GLN A 955 -71.09 -18.32 -81.42
C GLN A 955 -72.03 -19.27 -82.18
N TYR A 956 -72.83 -18.71 -83.10
CA TYR A 956 -73.64 -19.50 -84.02
C TYR A 956 -72.83 -19.89 -85.27
N VAL A 957 -72.71 -21.19 -85.55
CA VAL A 957 -72.11 -21.70 -86.79
C VAL A 957 -73.16 -22.54 -87.52
N SER A 958 -73.44 -22.20 -88.78
CA SER A 958 -74.37 -22.97 -89.61
C SER A 958 -73.83 -24.38 -89.88
N ARG A 959 -74.71 -25.39 -89.83
CA ARG A 959 -74.39 -26.78 -90.18
C ARG A 959 -73.74 -26.92 -91.57
N TYR A 960 -73.98 -25.97 -92.46
CA TYR A 960 -73.53 -26.01 -93.86
C TYR A 960 -72.30 -25.11 -94.13
N SER A 961 -71.72 -24.46 -93.10
CA SER A 961 -70.56 -23.57 -93.26
C SER A 961 -69.29 -24.34 -93.60
N GLY A 962 -68.84 -24.24 -94.85
CA GLY A 962 -67.59 -24.85 -95.35
C GLY A 962 -67.74 -26.25 -95.95
N GLU A 963 -68.97 -26.77 -96.06
CA GLU A 963 -69.27 -28.05 -96.69
C GLU A 963 -68.85 -28.10 -98.17
N ARG A 964 -68.41 -29.27 -98.63
CA ARG A 964 -67.96 -29.52 -100.01
C ARG A 964 -68.86 -30.52 -100.70
N PHE A 965 -68.79 -30.59 -102.03
CA PHE A 965 -69.38 -31.71 -102.77
C PHE A 965 -68.74 -33.02 -102.32
N THR A 966 -69.57 -33.99 -101.92
CA THR A 966 -69.15 -35.27 -101.32
C THR A 966 -68.93 -36.38 -102.35
N ASP A 967 -69.22 -36.11 -103.62
CA ASP A 967 -69.13 -37.00 -104.77
C ASP A 967 -69.06 -36.13 -106.05
N GLU A 968 -68.64 -36.69 -107.18
CA GLU A 968 -68.54 -35.96 -108.45
C GLU A 968 -69.93 -35.57 -108.97
N VAL A 969 -70.08 -34.36 -109.52
CA VAL A 969 -71.36 -33.89 -110.08
C VAL A 969 -71.55 -34.27 -111.56
N VAL A 970 -70.47 -34.57 -112.28
CA VAL A 970 -70.45 -35.04 -113.67
C VAL A 970 -69.36 -36.09 -113.85
N LYS A 971 -69.53 -37.03 -114.79
CA LYS A 971 -68.54 -38.07 -115.15
C LYS A 971 -68.48 -38.28 -116.66
N ASP A 972 -67.39 -38.85 -117.18
CA ASP A 972 -67.23 -39.06 -118.63
C ASP A 972 -68.15 -40.14 -119.22
N LYS A 973 -68.75 -39.84 -120.37
CA LYS A 973 -69.67 -40.71 -121.12
C LYS A 973 -69.04 -41.99 -121.67
N ARG A 974 -67.71 -42.13 -121.64
CA ARG A 974 -66.98 -43.31 -122.16
C ARG A 974 -66.76 -44.42 -121.10
N SER A 975 -67.31 -44.27 -119.90
CA SER A 975 -67.16 -45.19 -118.76
C SER A 975 -68.22 -46.31 -118.73
N SER A 976 -68.29 -47.15 -119.76
CA SER A 976 -69.02 -48.43 -119.74
C SER A 976 -68.40 -49.46 -120.69
N GLU A 977 -68.49 -50.74 -120.33
CA GLU A 977 -67.77 -51.82 -121.01
C GLU A 977 -68.50 -52.39 -122.24
N THR A 978 -67.73 -53.04 -123.13
CA THR A 978 -68.15 -53.92 -124.25
C THR A 978 -68.80 -53.32 -125.52
N LYS A 979 -67.93 -52.78 -126.38
CA LYS A 979 -67.70 -53.23 -127.79
C LYS A 979 -68.87 -53.28 -128.83
N THR A 980 -68.81 -52.33 -129.78
CA THR A 980 -68.77 -52.47 -131.28
C THR A 980 -69.81 -51.74 -132.17
N VAL A 981 -69.32 -51.38 -133.37
CA VAL A 981 -70.00 -50.98 -134.63
C VAL A 981 -70.41 -49.50 -134.86
N LYS A 982 -69.50 -48.77 -135.53
CA LYS A 982 -69.65 -47.76 -136.63
C LYS A 982 -70.57 -46.52 -136.50
N SER A 983 -69.89 -45.36 -136.60
CA SER A 983 -70.23 -44.18 -137.44
C SER A 983 -71.20 -43.08 -136.89
N PRO A 984 -71.06 -41.81 -137.32
CA PRO A 984 -70.93 -40.73 -136.31
C PRO A 984 -71.80 -39.45 -136.47
N ALA A 985 -72.15 -38.85 -135.33
CA ALA A 985 -72.59 -37.46 -135.10
C ALA A 985 -72.73 -37.25 -133.57
N LYS A 986 -72.51 -36.11 -132.91
CA LYS A 986 -72.00 -34.75 -133.23
C LYS A 986 -71.26 -34.25 -131.97
N ALA A 987 -70.43 -33.20 -132.07
CA ALA A 987 -69.77 -32.63 -130.88
C ALA A 987 -70.78 -31.93 -129.94
N GLY A 988 -70.68 -32.19 -128.63
CA GLY A 988 -71.52 -31.59 -127.58
C GLY A 988 -71.48 -32.38 -126.26
N ASP A 989 -70.65 -31.91 -125.32
CA ASP A 989 -70.33 -32.48 -123.99
C ASP A 989 -69.87 -33.95 -124.00
N GLU A 990 -68.64 -34.23 -123.55
CA GLU A 990 -68.17 -35.60 -123.31
C GLU A 990 -68.59 -36.15 -121.93
N THR A 991 -69.21 -35.34 -121.08
CA THR A 991 -69.65 -35.71 -119.73
C THR A 991 -71.16 -35.95 -119.64
N GLU A 992 -71.58 -36.72 -118.63
CA GLU A 992 -72.97 -36.83 -118.16
C GLU A 992 -73.08 -36.52 -116.66
N ILE A 993 -74.26 -36.08 -116.23
CA ILE A 993 -74.52 -35.73 -114.83
C ILE A 993 -74.74 -36.98 -113.96
N THR A 994 -74.00 -37.10 -112.86
CA THR A 994 -74.09 -38.23 -111.92
C THR A 994 -75.40 -38.21 -111.13
N GLU A 995 -75.74 -39.27 -110.38
CA GLU A 995 -76.94 -39.23 -109.53
C GLU A 995 -76.78 -38.26 -108.34
N TYR A 996 -75.55 -38.05 -107.84
CA TYR A 996 -75.26 -36.98 -106.89
C TYR A 996 -75.46 -35.60 -107.53
N GLY A 997 -74.89 -35.38 -108.72
CA GLY A 997 -75.09 -34.16 -109.52
C GLY A 997 -76.56 -33.88 -109.81
N ARG A 998 -77.38 -34.90 -110.12
CA ARG A 998 -78.84 -34.78 -110.30
C ARG A 998 -79.56 -34.35 -109.02
N LYS A 999 -79.11 -34.78 -107.85
CA LYS A 999 -79.65 -34.33 -106.55
C LYS A 999 -79.25 -32.88 -106.28
N CYS A 1000 -77.97 -32.53 -106.43
CA CYS A 1000 -77.47 -31.16 -106.29
C CYS A 1000 -78.18 -30.19 -107.25
N ALA A 1001 -78.34 -30.56 -108.53
CA ALA A 1001 -79.02 -29.75 -109.53
C ALA A 1001 -80.52 -29.54 -109.21
N LYS A 1002 -81.23 -30.57 -108.73
CA LYS A 1002 -82.63 -30.42 -108.26
C LYS A 1002 -82.74 -29.44 -107.09
N VAL A 1003 -81.85 -29.54 -106.10
CA VAL A 1003 -81.83 -28.62 -104.94
C VAL A 1003 -81.52 -27.20 -105.41
N PHE A 1004 -80.49 -27.01 -106.23
CA PHE A 1004 -80.10 -25.72 -106.78
C PHE A 1004 -81.23 -25.07 -107.62
N LEU A 1005 -81.89 -25.82 -108.50
CA LEU A 1005 -83.04 -25.33 -109.28
C LEU A 1005 -84.25 -24.98 -108.39
N THR A 1006 -84.40 -25.65 -107.25
CA THR A 1006 -85.44 -25.31 -106.25
C THR A 1006 -85.10 -24.01 -105.51
N SER A 1007 -83.84 -23.79 -105.13
CA SER A 1007 -83.41 -22.50 -104.54
C SER A 1007 -83.47 -21.35 -105.56
N LEU A 1008 -83.12 -21.63 -106.82
CA LEU A 1008 -83.18 -20.69 -107.93
C LEU A 1008 -84.62 -20.25 -108.24
N ALA A 1009 -85.62 -21.11 -108.02
CA ALA A 1009 -87.04 -20.75 -108.14
C ALA A 1009 -87.43 -19.60 -107.20
N THR A 1010 -87.07 -19.71 -105.92
CA THR A 1010 -87.35 -18.67 -104.91
C THR A 1010 -86.63 -17.36 -105.26
N LEU A 1011 -85.33 -17.43 -105.58
CA LEU A 1011 -84.53 -16.27 -105.99
C LEU A 1011 -85.11 -15.59 -107.24
N SER A 1012 -85.50 -16.37 -108.26
CA SER A 1012 -86.10 -15.84 -109.48
C SER A 1012 -87.46 -15.17 -109.23
N ASN A 1013 -88.26 -15.68 -108.29
CA ASN A 1013 -89.52 -15.05 -107.90
C ASN A 1013 -89.29 -13.73 -107.15
N ASP A 1014 -88.37 -13.72 -106.19
CA ASP A 1014 -88.11 -12.53 -105.36
C ASP A 1014 -87.42 -11.42 -106.15
N PHE A 1015 -86.46 -11.75 -107.03
CA PHE A 1015 -85.90 -10.78 -107.98
C PHE A 1015 -86.95 -10.27 -108.96
N LYS A 1016 -87.92 -11.09 -109.39
CA LYS A 1016 -89.05 -10.61 -110.20
C LYS A 1016 -89.89 -9.59 -109.43
N VAL A 1017 -90.29 -9.89 -108.18
CA VAL A 1017 -91.10 -8.97 -107.36
C VAL A 1017 -90.38 -7.63 -107.16
N LEU A 1018 -89.08 -7.65 -106.80
CA LEU A 1018 -88.28 -6.42 -106.71
C LEU A 1018 -88.22 -5.68 -108.06
N THR A 1019 -87.98 -6.38 -109.17
CA THR A 1019 -87.89 -5.76 -110.51
C THR A 1019 -89.21 -5.12 -110.93
N GLU A 1020 -90.35 -5.72 -110.59
CA GLU A 1020 -91.68 -5.20 -110.92
C GLU A 1020 -92.13 -4.04 -110.01
N LYS A 1021 -91.87 -4.14 -108.69
CA LYS A 1021 -92.35 -3.19 -107.67
C LYS A 1021 -91.43 -1.99 -107.43
N CYS A 1022 -90.12 -2.15 -107.61
CA CYS A 1022 -89.13 -1.08 -107.44
C CYS A 1022 -88.88 -0.26 -108.72
N ASN A 1023 -89.53 -0.61 -109.84
CA ASN A 1023 -89.40 0.12 -111.09
C ASN A 1023 -89.93 1.57 -110.97
N ASN A 1024 -89.30 2.52 -111.65
CA ASN A 1024 -89.62 3.95 -111.54
C ASN A 1024 -91.13 4.22 -111.72
N GLY A 1025 -91.75 4.90 -110.75
CA GLY A 1025 -93.21 5.16 -110.76
C GLY A 1025 -94.08 4.00 -110.28
N ARG A 1026 -93.50 2.97 -109.66
CA ARG A 1026 -94.20 1.88 -108.95
C ARG A 1026 -94.10 2.03 -107.43
N GLU A 1027 -94.96 1.29 -106.74
CA GLU A 1027 -95.18 1.31 -105.29
C GLU A 1027 -93.93 1.46 -104.43
N TRP A 1028 -92.87 0.67 -104.68
CA TRP A 1028 -91.67 0.66 -103.84
C TRP A 1028 -90.56 1.60 -104.33
N SER A 1029 -90.74 2.29 -105.46
CA SER A 1029 -89.65 3.02 -106.11
C SER A 1029 -89.09 4.20 -105.30
N THR A 1030 -89.92 4.84 -104.48
CA THR A 1030 -89.54 5.94 -103.57
C THR A 1030 -89.46 5.52 -102.10
N GLU A 1031 -89.71 4.24 -101.77
CA GLU A 1031 -89.66 3.75 -100.39
C GLU A 1031 -88.21 3.60 -99.90
N GLN A 1032 -87.93 4.09 -98.68
CA GLN A 1032 -86.71 3.78 -97.93
C GLN A 1032 -86.81 2.41 -97.26
N ILE A 1033 -85.67 1.75 -96.99
CA ILE A 1033 -85.64 0.39 -96.45
C ILE A 1033 -85.76 0.38 -94.90
N ASN A 1034 -86.98 0.52 -94.38
CA ASN A 1034 -87.32 0.36 -92.94
C ASN A 1034 -88.64 -0.38 -92.75
N LEU A 1035 -88.91 -0.96 -91.58
CA LEU A 1035 -90.03 -1.89 -91.36
C LEU A 1035 -91.45 -1.27 -91.51
N TYR A 1036 -91.57 0.05 -91.64
CA TYR A 1036 -92.85 0.70 -91.96
C TYR A 1036 -93.21 0.61 -93.46
N THR A 1037 -92.21 0.53 -94.34
CA THR A 1037 -92.36 0.42 -95.80
C THR A 1037 -92.56 -1.04 -96.24
N ASP A 1038 -93.22 -1.25 -97.38
CA ASP A 1038 -93.45 -2.60 -97.88
C ASP A 1038 -92.18 -3.23 -98.47
N ILE A 1039 -91.29 -2.44 -99.08
CA ILE A 1039 -89.94 -2.90 -99.45
C ILE A 1039 -89.12 -3.32 -98.22
N GLY A 1040 -89.21 -2.59 -97.11
CA GLY A 1040 -88.51 -2.94 -95.87
C GLY A 1040 -89.06 -4.22 -95.24
N LYS A 1041 -90.38 -4.39 -95.20
CA LYS A 1041 -91.04 -5.65 -94.78
C LYS A 1041 -90.62 -6.81 -95.67
N PHE A 1042 -90.55 -6.61 -96.99
CA PHE A 1042 -90.12 -7.62 -97.95
C PHE A 1042 -88.70 -8.14 -97.66
N PHE A 1043 -87.75 -7.25 -97.36
CA PHE A 1043 -86.39 -7.64 -96.96
C PHE A 1043 -86.34 -8.27 -95.55
N GLY A 1044 -87.11 -7.76 -94.59
CA GLY A 1044 -87.23 -8.34 -93.24
C GLY A 1044 -87.73 -9.79 -93.26
N GLN A 1045 -88.78 -10.06 -94.06
CA GLN A 1045 -89.30 -11.42 -94.33
C GLN A 1045 -88.27 -12.36 -94.97
N ARG A 1046 -87.18 -11.83 -95.52
CA ARG A 1046 -86.08 -12.58 -96.17
C ARG A 1046 -84.81 -12.63 -95.33
N GLY A 1047 -84.92 -12.32 -94.03
CA GLY A 1047 -83.85 -12.49 -93.05
C GLY A 1047 -82.84 -11.34 -92.99
N TYR A 1048 -83.09 -10.22 -93.67
CA TYR A 1048 -82.27 -9.02 -93.50
C TYR A 1048 -82.70 -8.26 -92.24
N ASN A 1049 -81.74 -7.84 -91.41
CA ASN A 1049 -82.03 -6.86 -90.37
C ASN A 1049 -82.31 -5.51 -91.05
N VAL A 1050 -83.57 -5.08 -90.99
CA VAL A 1050 -84.09 -3.83 -91.52
C VAL A 1050 -84.39 -2.90 -90.35
N SER A 1051 -84.15 -1.60 -90.53
CA SER A 1051 -84.28 -0.62 -89.44
C SER A 1051 -85.68 -0.63 -88.84
N THR A 1052 -85.76 -0.74 -87.51
CA THR A 1052 -87.02 -0.89 -86.79
C THR A 1052 -87.77 0.44 -86.69
N GLU A 1053 -87.05 1.52 -86.40
CA GLU A 1053 -87.57 2.88 -86.33
C GLU A 1053 -87.41 3.63 -87.65
N ARG A 1054 -88.29 4.60 -87.90
CA ARG A 1054 -88.44 5.20 -89.25
C ARG A 1054 -87.18 5.90 -89.77
N ASP A 1055 -86.46 6.58 -88.89
CA ASP A 1055 -85.27 7.38 -89.21
C ASP A 1055 -83.94 6.75 -88.72
N SER A 1056 -84.01 5.56 -88.11
CA SER A 1056 -82.86 4.87 -87.52
C SER A 1056 -81.95 4.19 -88.55
N HIS A 1057 -80.82 3.69 -88.06
CA HIS A 1057 -79.81 2.96 -88.82
C HIS A 1057 -79.25 1.77 -87.99
N ASP A 1058 -80.14 1.15 -87.21
CA ASP A 1058 -79.94 -0.09 -86.45
C ASP A 1058 -79.93 -1.33 -87.35
N GLY A 1059 -80.59 -1.26 -88.51
CA GLY A 1059 -80.59 -2.31 -89.52
C GLY A 1059 -79.29 -2.41 -90.33
N THR A 1060 -79.08 -3.59 -90.92
CA THR A 1060 -78.00 -3.89 -91.88
C THR A 1060 -78.19 -3.27 -93.27
N LEU A 1061 -79.42 -2.85 -93.61
CA LEU A 1061 -79.73 -2.19 -94.88
C LEU A 1061 -79.86 -0.66 -94.70
N ARG A 1062 -79.32 0.10 -95.66
CA ARG A 1062 -79.17 1.57 -95.58
C ARG A 1062 -80.52 2.29 -95.66
N ASN A 1063 -81.17 2.49 -94.52
CA ASN A 1063 -82.33 3.37 -94.38
C ASN A 1063 -81.93 4.86 -94.56
N LYS A 1064 -81.81 5.32 -95.81
CA LYS A 1064 -81.65 6.74 -96.23
C LYS A 1064 -82.32 6.97 -97.58
N THR A 1065 -82.68 8.22 -97.88
CA THR A 1065 -83.26 8.66 -99.16
C THR A 1065 -82.36 8.37 -100.37
N GLU A 1066 -81.05 8.26 -100.18
CA GLU A 1066 -80.06 7.88 -101.19
C GLU A 1066 -80.14 6.39 -101.60
N CYS A 1067 -80.92 5.58 -100.87
CA CYS A 1067 -81.04 4.13 -101.02
C CYS A 1067 -82.51 3.71 -100.92
N GLN A 1068 -83.29 4.13 -101.91
CA GLN A 1068 -84.70 3.77 -102.11
C GLN A 1068 -84.84 2.61 -103.12
N GLY A 1069 -86.05 2.10 -103.32
CA GLY A 1069 -86.31 1.02 -104.27
C GLY A 1069 -85.81 1.30 -105.69
N ALA A 1070 -85.90 2.53 -106.20
CA ALA A 1070 -85.36 2.90 -107.51
C ALA A 1070 -83.84 2.62 -107.63
N ASN A 1071 -83.07 2.80 -106.56
CA ASN A 1071 -81.64 2.47 -106.53
C ASN A 1071 -81.43 0.95 -106.60
N ILE A 1072 -82.23 0.17 -105.86
CA ILE A 1072 -82.22 -1.31 -105.93
C ILE A 1072 -82.55 -1.78 -107.35
N LYS A 1073 -83.53 -1.18 -108.03
CA LYS A 1073 -83.86 -1.50 -109.42
C LYS A 1073 -82.70 -1.15 -110.38
N GLY A 1074 -81.91 -0.13 -110.09
CA GLY A 1074 -80.64 0.14 -110.77
C GLY A 1074 -79.65 -1.01 -110.66
N PHE A 1075 -79.33 -1.43 -109.43
CA PHE A 1075 -78.42 -2.57 -109.18
C PHE A 1075 -78.92 -3.89 -109.76
N LEU A 1076 -80.22 -4.18 -109.66
CA LEU A 1076 -80.84 -5.36 -110.29
C LEU A 1076 -80.70 -5.30 -111.81
N THR A 1077 -80.93 -4.14 -112.44
CA THR A 1077 -80.75 -3.99 -113.90
C THR A 1077 -79.30 -4.27 -114.30
N GLN A 1078 -78.32 -3.83 -113.48
CA GLN A 1078 -76.90 -4.09 -113.72
C GLN A 1078 -76.53 -5.58 -113.57
N MET A 1079 -77.08 -6.29 -112.57
CA MET A 1079 -76.82 -7.72 -112.37
C MET A 1079 -77.52 -8.62 -113.40
N LEU A 1080 -78.81 -8.36 -113.67
CA LEU A 1080 -79.66 -9.18 -114.53
C LEU A 1080 -79.28 -9.11 -116.02
N ASN A 1081 -78.52 -8.09 -116.44
CA ASN A 1081 -77.99 -7.98 -117.80
C ASN A 1081 -76.85 -8.99 -118.10
N THR A 1082 -76.45 -9.82 -117.13
CA THR A 1082 -75.41 -10.84 -117.33
C THR A 1082 -75.96 -12.10 -118.03
N ALA A 1083 -75.26 -12.55 -119.09
CA ALA A 1083 -75.65 -13.73 -119.86
C ALA A 1083 -75.75 -15.03 -119.02
N ALA A 1084 -75.09 -15.08 -117.86
CA ALA A 1084 -75.18 -16.19 -116.92
C ALA A 1084 -76.57 -16.28 -116.25
N ILE A 1085 -77.17 -15.17 -115.82
CA ILE A 1085 -78.49 -15.19 -115.16
C ILE A 1085 -79.59 -15.51 -116.17
N ASN A 1086 -79.49 -15.03 -117.41
CA ASN A 1086 -80.39 -15.43 -118.48
C ASN A 1086 -80.33 -16.94 -118.74
N LYS A 1087 -79.13 -17.52 -118.88
CA LYS A 1087 -78.96 -18.99 -118.97
C LYS A 1087 -79.57 -19.73 -117.78
N LEU A 1088 -79.38 -19.25 -116.54
CA LEU A 1088 -79.97 -19.86 -115.35
C LEU A 1088 -81.51 -19.79 -115.36
N THR A 1089 -82.08 -18.68 -115.81
CA THR A 1089 -83.53 -18.48 -115.94
C THR A 1089 -84.13 -19.39 -117.02
N ASP A 1090 -83.42 -19.58 -118.14
CA ASP A 1090 -83.84 -20.50 -119.20
C ASP A 1090 -83.67 -21.98 -118.80
N CYS A 1091 -82.64 -22.33 -118.02
CA CYS A 1091 -82.53 -23.63 -117.37
C CYS A 1091 -83.70 -23.89 -116.39
N LEU A 1092 -84.13 -22.87 -115.63
CA LEU A 1092 -85.29 -22.98 -114.73
C LEU A 1092 -86.61 -23.14 -115.51
N ARG A 1093 -86.81 -22.38 -116.59
CA ARG A 1093 -87.95 -22.54 -117.51
C ARG A 1093 -87.99 -23.95 -118.12
N SER A 1094 -86.83 -24.43 -118.61
CA SER A 1094 -86.67 -25.78 -119.17
C SER A 1094 -86.92 -26.87 -118.12
N TYR A 1095 -86.48 -26.65 -116.87
CA TYR A 1095 -86.75 -27.57 -115.76
C TYR A 1095 -88.25 -27.69 -115.45
N TYR A 1096 -88.98 -26.58 -115.38
CA TYR A 1096 -90.44 -26.61 -115.21
C TYR A 1096 -91.12 -27.35 -116.38
N TYR A 1097 -90.77 -27.00 -117.62
CA TYR A 1097 -91.31 -27.65 -118.82
C TYR A 1097 -91.09 -29.17 -118.80
N VAL A 1098 -89.84 -29.63 -118.61
CA VAL A 1098 -89.49 -31.06 -118.59
C VAL A 1098 -90.14 -31.80 -117.41
N CYS A 1099 -90.28 -31.16 -116.24
CA CYS A 1099 -90.99 -31.74 -115.10
C CYS A 1099 -92.48 -32.00 -115.38
N HIS A 1100 -93.11 -31.26 -116.29
CA HIS A 1100 -94.51 -31.47 -116.69
C HIS A 1100 -94.70 -32.43 -117.87
N VAL A 1101 -93.64 -32.75 -118.63
CA VAL A 1101 -93.67 -33.72 -119.75
C VAL A 1101 -93.70 -35.18 -119.28
N ARG A 1102 -93.23 -35.50 -118.06
CA ARG A 1102 -93.26 -36.88 -117.52
C ARG A 1102 -94.66 -37.29 -117.05
N LEU A 1103 -95.47 -37.76 -117.99
CA LEU A 1103 -96.74 -38.44 -117.74
C LEU A 1103 -96.52 -39.81 -117.06
N THR A 1104 -96.65 -39.87 -115.73
CA THR A 1104 -97.18 -41.09 -115.10
C THR A 1104 -98.62 -41.32 -115.59
N PRO A 1105 -99.07 -42.56 -115.81
CA PRO A 1105 -100.40 -42.84 -116.35
C PRO A 1105 -101.50 -42.17 -115.50
N PRO A 1106 -102.52 -41.57 -116.13
CA PRO A 1106 -103.42 -40.62 -115.47
C PRO A 1106 -104.31 -41.31 -114.44
N LYS A 1107 -104.07 -41.03 -113.16
CA LYS A 1107 -105.03 -41.26 -112.08
C LYS A 1107 -105.83 -39.99 -111.84
N THR A 1108 -107.14 -40.14 -111.65
CA THR A 1108 -108.03 -39.05 -111.23
C THR A 1108 -107.53 -38.46 -109.90
N PRO A 1109 -107.47 -37.12 -109.74
CA PRO A 1109 -106.93 -36.51 -108.53
C PRO A 1109 -107.93 -36.62 -107.36
N THR A 1110 -107.79 -37.68 -106.55
CA THR A 1110 -108.69 -37.99 -105.41
C THR A 1110 -108.36 -37.25 -104.12
N THR A 1111 -107.36 -36.36 -104.10
CA THR A 1111 -106.98 -35.57 -102.92
C THR A 1111 -106.75 -34.11 -103.31
N VAL A 1112 -106.95 -33.18 -102.37
CA VAL A 1112 -106.69 -31.74 -102.58
C VAL A 1112 -105.25 -31.49 -103.06
N PHE A 1113 -104.26 -32.23 -102.54
CA PHE A 1113 -102.87 -32.17 -103.01
C PHE A 1113 -102.71 -32.61 -104.48
N ALA A 1114 -103.40 -33.69 -104.89
CA ALA A 1114 -103.40 -34.14 -106.29
C ALA A 1114 -104.10 -33.12 -107.20
N MET A 1115 -105.22 -32.54 -106.76
CA MET A 1115 -105.95 -31.49 -107.48
C MET A 1115 -105.09 -30.23 -107.65
N LEU A 1116 -104.43 -29.75 -106.59
CA LEU A 1116 -103.53 -28.60 -106.64
C LEU A 1116 -102.34 -28.84 -107.57
N LYS A 1117 -101.72 -30.03 -107.55
CA LYS A 1117 -100.69 -30.41 -108.52
C LYS A 1117 -101.21 -30.40 -109.96
N TRP A 1118 -102.43 -30.86 -110.18
CA TRP A 1118 -103.06 -30.90 -111.50
C TRP A 1118 -103.33 -29.49 -112.02
N CYS A 1119 -103.97 -28.62 -111.22
CA CYS A 1119 -104.25 -27.23 -111.57
C CYS A 1119 -102.98 -26.39 -111.78
N ALA A 1120 -101.93 -26.59 -110.95
CA ALA A 1120 -100.66 -25.89 -111.11
C ALA A 1120 -99.91 -26.34 -112.39
N GLY A 1121 -99.97 -27.64 -112.73
CA GLY A 1121 -99.37 -28.18 -113.94
C GLY A 1121 -100.17 -27.93 -115.22
N LEU A 1122 -101.46 -27.58 -115.13
CA LEU A 1122 -102.37 -27.46 -116.27
C LEU A 1122 -101.86 -26.46 -117.33
N ARG A 1123 -101.30 -25.33 -116.91
CA ARG A 1123 -100.71 -24.31 -117.81
C ARG A 1123 -99.53 -24.80 -118.66
N TYR A 1124 -98.97 -25.96 -118.35
CA TYR A 1124 -97.84 -26.57 -119.06
C TYR A 1124 -98.20 -27.97 -119.59
N ASN A 1125 -99.49 -28.29 -119.69
CA ASN A 1125 -100.01 -29.60 -120.11
C ASN A 1125 -100.75 -29.47 -121.46
N ALA A 1126 -100.61 -30.48 -122.32
CA ALA A 1126 -101.31 -30.53 -123.62
C ALA A 1126 -102.85 -30.62 -123.52
N MET A 1127 -103.41 -30.85 -122.32
CA MET A 1127 -104.84 -30.75 -122.06
C MET A 1127 -105.32 -29.32 -121.83
N LEU A 1128 -104.45 -28.30 -121.70
CA LEU A 1128 -104.85 -26.90 -121.43
C LEU A 1128 -105.89 -26.41 -122.44
N SER A 1129 -105.56 -26.46 -123.74
CA SER A 1129 -106.45 -26.04 -124.81
C SER A 1129 -107.76 -26.83 -124.82
N LYS A 1130 -107.71 -28.15 -124.60
CA LYS A 1130 -108.92 -28.98 -124.53
C LYS A 1130 -109.82 -28.63 -123.33
N VAL A 1131 -109.25 -28.20 -122.21
CA VAL A 1131 -110.00 -27.71 -121.05
C VAL A 1131 -110.55 -26.31 -121.31
N GLU A 1132 -109.81 -25.43 -121.98
CA GLU A 1132 -110.28 -24.11 -122.41
C GLU A 1132 -111.45 -24.26 -123.41
N ASP A 1133 -111.31 -25.10 -124.44
CA ASP A 1133 -112.34 -25.43 -125.42
C ASP A 1133 -113.58 -26.04 -124.76
N TYR A 1134 -113.43 -27.01 -123.85
CA TYR A 1134 -114.56 -27.59 -123.14
C TYR A 1134 -115.25 -26.57 -122.22
N THR A 1135 -114.48 -25.71 -121.53
CA THR A 1135 -115.03 -24.66 -120.67
C THR A 1135 -115.85 -23.64 -121.46
N LYS A 1136 -115.47 -23.36 -122.72
CA LYS A 1136 -116.24 -22.53 -123.66
C LYS A 1136 -117.60 -23.15 -124.04
N THR A 1137 -117.85 -24.43 -123.76
CA THR A 1137 -119.16 -25.11 -123.96
C THR A 1137 -120.04 -25.14 -122.72
N LEU A 1138 -119.49 -24.92 -121.51
CA LEU A 1138 -120.22 -25.06 -120.24
C LEU A 1138 -121.10 -23.83 -119.87
N PHE A 1139 -120.97 -22.73 -120.60
CA PHE A 1139 -121.67 -21.47 -120.33
C PHE A 1139 -122.23 -20.89 -121.63
N SER A 1140 -123.46 -20.38 -121.61
CA SER A 1140 -124.03 -19.65 -122.75
C SER A 1140 -123.38 -18.28 -122.93
N LYS A 1141 -123.16 -17.84 -124.17
CA LYS A 1141 -122.73 -16.46 -124.45
C LYS A 1141 -123.79 -15.46 -123.96
N PRO A 1142 -123.43 -14.34 -123.32
CA PRO A 1142 -124.39 -13.29 -123.00
C PRO A 1142 -124.96 -12.67 -124.30
N LYS A 1143 -126.28 -12.45 -124.36
CA LYS A 1143 -127.06 -12.02 -125.56
C LYS A 1143 -126.57 -10.79 -126.35
N LYS A 1144 -125.58 -10.05 -125.86
CA LYS A 1144 -124.95 -8.91 -126.57
C LYS A 1144 -123.66 -9.28 -127.33
N TYR A 1145 -123.24 -10.55 -127.27
CA TYR A 1145 -121.95 -11.02 -127.81
C TYR A 1145 -122.03 -12.41 -128.45
N GLU A 1146 -123.20 -12.88 -128.88
CA GLU A 1146 -123.37 -14.23 -129.45
C GLU A 1146 -122.54 -14.41 -130.76
N ASP A 1147 -122.54 -13.34 -131.56
CA ASP A 1147 -121.85 -13.10 -132.83
C ASP A 1147 -120.32 -12.88 -132.72
N ARG A 1148 -119.71 -13.07 -131.55
CA ARG A 1148 -118.25 -12.98 -131.34
C ARG A 1148 -117.70 -14.23 -130.66
N ASP A 1149 -116.52 -14.67 -131.07
CA ASP A 1149 -115.89 -15.85 -130.46
C ASP A 1149 -115.36 -15.60 -129.05
N TYR A 1150 -115.35 -16.69 -128.27
CA TYR A 1150 -114.70 -16.72 -126.97
C TYR A 1150 -113.19 -16.58 -127.13
N LYS A 1151 -112.65 -15.45 -126.67
CA LYS A 1151 -111.22 -15.32 -126.35
C LYS A 1151 -110.91 -16.17 -125.12
#